data_AF-A0A829PLJ0-F1
#
_entry.id   AF-A0A829PLJ0-F1
#
_cell.length_a   1.000
_cell.length_b   1.000
_cell.length_c   1.000
_cell.angle_alpha   90.00
_cell.angle_beta   90.00
_cell.angle_gamma   90.00
#
_symmetry.space_group_name_H-M   'P 1'
#
loop_
_entity.id
_entity.type
_entity.pdbx_description
1 polymer ?
#
loop_
_entity_poly.entity_id
_entity_poly.type
_entity_poly.pdbx_seq_one_letter_code
_entity_poly.pdbx_strand_id
1 'polypeptide(L)'
;MDRWAAGHTVINAYGPTEITVYASMSAPLAAGSGAAPIGAPVSTSALFVLDEWLRPVPVGVVGELYVAGEGVACGYLGRSGLTSARFVACPFGVPGARMYRTGDLVSWRPDGQLQYRGRADDQVKIRGYRIELGEVQAALSALSDVSQAAVIAREDPPGVTRLVGYVTESVNGVAEPDRLRNALANRVPGYMVPSAIVVLEALPLTVNGKLDIRALPAPEYQDAERYRAPADVVEETLAGIYAQVLGLDRVGVDDSFFDLGGDSILSMQVVARARACGVVCRPRDIFVEQTVARLAQVVGVVDEDSGSVDEGVGPVTATPIMRWLRDVEGTGAPTDQFNQTVVIQAPSGATESDVEMVLGALLDRHAMLRLRVENWMLQVPEQTLTTPCLQSVEVLTDAELLAARARLNPVAGQMVSALWVASTGQLVLVIHHLAVDAVSWRILLEDLNIAWGQHRHGQPVALPKAGTSFARWAALLEEYAYDTDVVDQADRWRRVLATPAALPAACPELDTYAGAGHYAASLDVETTRALLGAVPAAFHAGVQDILLIGYALALTEFLGVTLPVGIDVEGHGRVEDLGGCVAEIDLSRTVGWFTTKYPVALAVSGNPRRSAGKLRWDQVVAGDPVLGAVIKDAKEQLRSLPEGMTYGLLRYLNSDVDLTGAEPTVGFNYLGRLGSAGAVRPESHDQLWQVSPDTAEVAAAVTALPMPLAHTVELNASTTETEDGPSLCAAWTWAPSVLDEVQAARLSRLWFDALAGICAHVRSGGGGLTPSDIVPARLTQHELDDLARDHAIDDVLPLTPLQHGLLFQANTSRGHSDDVYAMQLDITITGPLDADRLQEAVRTVVNRHPNLAARFDKRFDEPVQIIPATPTVPWQVVEIDVEQADYEQRLEGLCAAERAAVCDVVNQSAFRAALIRIDENEHRFVMTYHHIVLDGWSLPILLREVFASYYGQRLPVASPYRRFVTWLIERDVDGARRVWREVLKDFDRPALVAPKGRLPGRRATETFRMSGEISYAVGQLARSQHTTANTVLQAAWAQVLMWLTGRHDVAFGVAVSGRSAEVAGADSMVGLLINTVPVRVTVTPDTTIAELLANLQRQHSDTLDHQHLALSEIQHAVGHEQLFDTLFVYQNYPVQTMASSMPDGLSITAVSGREYNHYPLTLQAMPGNELVLRVEFDTGLFDESRVRKAVERFQRVLEAMTGEVR
;
A
#
# COMPACT_ATOMS: atom_id res chain seq x y z
N MET A 1 18.51 38.65 11.68
CA MET A 1 19.11 39.81 12.37
C MET A 1 18.08 40.91 12.54
N ASP A 2 17.74 41.67 11.50
CA ASP A 2 16.80 42.82 11.63
C ASP A 2 15.39 42.43 12.08
N ARG A 3 14.97 41.19 11.78
CA ARG A 3 13.68 40.62 12.23
C ARG A 3 13.69 40.10 13.69
N TRP A 4 14.86 39.82 14.28
CA TRP A 4 14.99 39.06 15.54
C TRP A 4 15.66 39.83 16.68
N ALA A 5 16.39 40.90 16.39
CA ALA A 5 17.16 41.65 17.41
C ALA A 5 16.31 42.57 18.31
N ALA A 6 15.04 42.80 17.98
CA ALA A 6 14.16 43.61 18.81
C ALA A 6 13.76 42.85 20.08
N GLY A 7 14.17 43.36 21.25
CA GLY A 7 13.83 42.79 22.57
C GLY A 7 14.65 41.57 23.00
N HIS A 8 15.57 41.08 22.17
CA HIS A 8 16.33 39.84 22.43
C HIS A 8 17.84 40.05 22.26
N THR A 9 18.65 39.39 23.11
CA THR A 9 20.10 39.35 22.94
C THR A 9 20.45 38.26 21.95
N VAL A 10 20.74 38.62 20.70
CA VAL A 10 21.12 37.68 19.65
C VAL A 10 22.64 37.59 19.57
N ILE A 11 23.19 36.39 19.62
CA ILE A 11 24.63 36.12 19.43
C ILE A 11 24.80 35.09 18.32
N ASN A 12 25.88 35.20 17.55
CA ASN A 12 26.24 34.22 16.53
C ASN A 12 27.41 33.39 17.04
N ALA A 13 27.18 32.09 17.25
CA ALA A 13 28.21 31.13 17.62
C ALA A 13 28.66 30.33 16.39
N TYR A 14 29.95 30.03 16.31
CA TYR A 14 30.52 29.28 15.20
C TYR A 14 31.47 28.20 15.71
N GLY A 15 31.35 27.01 15.12
CA GLY A 15 32.34 25.95 15.23
C GLY A 15 31.96 24.71 14.43
N PRO A 16 32.93 24.04 13.80
CA PRO A 16 32.71 22.72 13.23
C PRO A 16 32.60 21.63 14.33
N THR A 17 31.99 20.49 14.00
CA THR A 17 31.80 19.36 14.94
C THR A 17 33.12 18.87 15.52
N GLU A 18 34.18 18.91 14.72
CA GLU A 18 35.53 18.48 15.05
C GLU A 18 36.19 19.30 16.17
N ILE A 19 35.59 20.43 16.57
CA ILE A 19 36.06 21.27 17.67
C ILE A 19 35.07 21.34 18.85
N THR A 20 34.07 20.46 18.88
CA THR A 20 33.08 20.33 19.97
C THR A 20 32.14 21.54 20.05
N VAL A 21 31.10 21.52 19.21
CA VAL A 21 29.96 22.45 19.19
C VAL A 21 30.29 23.87 18.70
N TYR A 22 31.14 24.64 19.41
CA TYR A 22 31.50 26.00 19.00
C TYR A 22 32.92 26.39 19.48
N ALA A 23 33.62 27.20 18.66
CA ALA A 23 34.96 27.73 18.96
C ALA A 23 34.99 29.26 19.07
N SER A 24 33.99 29.95 18.54
CA SER A 24 33.85 31.40 18.65
C SER A 24 32.41 31.83 18.89
N MET A 25 32.24 32.98 19.53
CA MET A 25 30.95 33.62 19.74
C MET A 25 31.05 35.12 19.50
N SER A 26 30.05 35.69 18.82
CA SER A 26 29.99 37.13 18.58
C SER A 26 29.63 37.89 19.85
N ALA A 27 30.01 39.17 19.89
CA ALA A 27 29.33 40.11 20.76
C ALA A 27 27.83 40.18 20.40
N PRO A 28 26.96 40.59 21.34
CA PRO A 28 25.54 40.83 21.06
C PRO A 28 25.32 41.64 19.79
N LEU A 29 24.49 41.12 18.91
CA LEU A 29 24.27 41.63 17.58
C LEU A 29 23.22 42.73 17.57
N ALA A 30 23.52 43.86 16.92
CA ALA A 30 22.60 44.97 16.73
C ALA A 30 22.01 44.96 15.31
N ALA A 31 20.73 45.33 15.19
CA ALA A 31 20.08 45.52 13.90
C ALA A 31 20.82 46.57 13.04
N GLY A 32 20.90 46.36 11.73
CA GLY A 32 21.59 47.25 10.79
C GLY A 32 23.13 47.17 10.77
N SER A 33 23.75 46.23 11.51
CA SER A 33 25.22 46.09 11.59
C SER A 33 25.89 45.30 10.45
N GLY A 34 25.12 44.92 9.42
CA GLY A 34 25.60 44.15 8.27
C GLY A 34 25.70 42.64 8.53
N ALA A 35 26.56 41.93 7.79
CA ALA A 35 26.74 40.49 7.93
C ALA A 35 27.32 40.14 9.31
N ALA A 36 26.63 39.30 10.06
CA ALA A 36 27.02 38.93 11.42
C ALA A 36 28.45 38.32 11.46
N PRO A 37 29.36 38.80 12.32
CA PRO A 37 30.64 38.14 12.53
C PRO A 37 30.42 36.77 13.19
N ILE A 38 31.37 35.86 13.00
CA ILE A 38 31.40 34.56 13.69
C ILE A 38 32.05 34.67 15.08
N GLY A 39 32.58 35.85 15.40
CA GLY A 39 32.92 36.24 16.77
C GLY A 39 34.36 36.05 17.20
N ALA A 40 34.61 36.16 18.50
CA ALA A 40 35.92 36.03 19.14
C ALA A 40 36.09 34.62 19.75
N PRO A 41 37.33 34.13 19.95
CA PRO A 41 37.58 32.82 20.53
C PRO A 41 36.95 32.68 21.92
N VAL A 42 36.39 31.51 22.19
CA VAL A 42 35.92 31.13 23.54
C VAL A 42 37.11 30.68 24.40
N SER A 43 36.96 30.66 25.73
CA SER A 43 38.07 30.40 26.66
C SER A 43 38.78 29.06 26.46
N THR A 44 38.12 28.08 25.86
CA THR A 44 38.64 26.73 25.59
C THR A 44 39.30 26.58 24.21
N SER A 45 39.28 27.64 23.39
CA SER A 45 39.74 27.61 22.00
C SER A 45 40.71 28.75 21.67
N ALA A 46 41.70 28.45 20.83
CA ALA A 46 42.58 29.42 20.19
C ALA A 46 42.35 29.40 18.69
N LEU A 47 42.16 30.58 18.09
CA LEU A 47 41.85 30.74 16.67
C LEU A 47 43.01 31.41 15.94
N PHE A 48 43.43 30.80 14.84
CA PHE A 48 44.49 31.32 13.98
C PHE A 48 43.95 31.49 12.56
N VAL A 49 44.17 32.67 11.98
CA VAL A 49 43.89 32.92 10.56
C VAL A 49 45.23 32.89 9.84
N LEU A 50 45.44 31.85 9.05
CA LEU A 50 46.75 31.52 8.48
C LEU A 50 46.73 31.59 6.96
N ASP A 51 47.89 31.89 6.38
CA ASP A 51 48.14 31.71 4.95
C ASP A 51 48.52 30.25 4.60
N GLU A 52 48.75 29.97 3.32
CA GLU A 52 49.11 28.64 2.81
C GLU A 52 50.44 28.10 3.36
N TRP A 53 51.27 28.95 3.98
CA TRP A 53 52.53 28.57 4.62
C TRP A 53 52.42 28.47 6.14
N LEU A 54 51.18 28.41 6.67
CA LEU A 54 50.85 28.38 8.10
C LEU A 54 51.40 29.61 8.86
N ARG A 55 51.44 30.78 8.24
CA ARG A 55 51.83 32.04 8.90
C ARG A 55 50.60 32.87 9.23
N PRO A 56 50.53 33.50 10.42
CA PRO A 56 49.40 34.36 10.76
C PRO A 56 49.30 35.56 9.81
N VAL A 57 48.10 35.81 9.30
CA VAL A 57 47.83 36.98 8.44
C VAL A 57 47.43 38.21 9.26
N PRO A 58 47.74 39.44 8.81
CA PRO A 58 47.32 40.66 9.49
C PRO A 58 45.80 40.85 9.58
N VAL A 59 45.36 41.72 10.50
CA VAL A 59 43.95 42.13 10.62
C VAL A 59 43.43 42.67 9.27
N GLY A 60 42.24 42.24 8.88
CA GLY A 60 41.59 42.59 7.61
C GLY A 60 41.99 41.72 6.41
N VAL A 61 43.06 40.93 6.52
CA VAL A 61 43.49 40.01 5.47
C VAL A 61 42.74 38.68 5.59
N VAL A 62 42.29 38.15 4.45
CA VAL A 62 41.61 36.85 4.40
C VAL A 62 42.65 35.73 4.45
N GLY A 63 42.43 34.78 5.34
CA GLY A 63 43.19 33.53 5.42
C GLY A 63 42.29 32.40 5.87
N GLU A 64 42.84 31.19 5.94
CA GLU A 64 42.11 30.00 6.38
C GLU A 64 42.10 29.91 7.91
N LEU A 65 40.97 29.52 8.49
CA LEU A 65 40.79 29.38 9.93
C LEU A 65 41.33 28.03 10.44
N TYR A 66 42.14 28.10 11.49
CA TYR A 66 42.63 26.96 12.25
C TYR A 66 42.25 27.12 13.71
N VAL A 67 41.78 26.03 14.32
CA VAL A 67 41.32 26.01 15.71
C VAL A 67 42.20 25.07 16.52
N ALA A 68 42.78 25.55 17.61
CA ALA A 68 43.49 24.74 18.60
C ALA A 68 42.81 24.85 19.96
N GLY A 69 43.10 23.94 20.90
CA GLY A 69 42.57 24.00 22.26
C GLY A 69 41.89 22.71 22.69
N GLU A 70 41.21 22.76 23.84
CA GLU A 70 40.61 21.58 24.48
C GLU A 70 39.42 21.01 23.69
N GLY A 71 38.75 21.85 22.88
CA GLY A 71 37.64 21.43 22.03
C GLY A 71 38.04 20.55 20.84
N VAL A 72 39.32 20.51 20.45
CA VAL A 72 39.78 19.75 19.28
C VAL A 72 39.66 18.25 19.51
N ALA A 73 38.84 17.58 18.70
CA ALA A 73 38.53 16.17 18.84
C ALA A 73 39.73 15.24 18.56
N CYS A 74 39.55 13.94 18.84
CA CYS A 74 40.58 12.93 18.60
C CYS A 74 40.89 12.75 17.10
N GLY A 75 39.88 12.86 16.24
CA GLY A 75 39.97 12.61 14.80
C GLY A 75 38.70 11.95 14.25
N TYR A 76 38.76 11.48 13.01
CA TYR A 76 37.68 10.73 12.37
C TYR A 76 37.85 9.22 12.59
N LEU A 77 36.80 8.55 13.07
CA LEU A 77 36.83 7.11 13.36
C LEU A 77 37.15 6.30 12.09
N GLY A 78 38.16 5.44 12.15
CA GLY A 78 38.59 4.57 11.04
C GLY A 78 39.22 5.29 9.83
N ARG A 79 39.34 6.63 9.84
CA ARG A 79 39.85 7.44 8.71
C ARG A 79 41.14 8.19 9.09
N SER A 80 42.23 7.44 9.31
CA SER A 80 43.52 8.00 9.76
C SER A 80 44.15 8.98 8.76
N GLY A 81 44.05 8.71 7.45
CA GLY A 81 44.54 9.61 6.40
C GLY A 81 43.88 10.99 6.45
N LEU A 82 42.54 11.02 6.47
CA LEU A 82 41.76 12.26 6.58
C LEU A 82 42.02 12.97 7.91
N THR A 83 42.12 12.21 9.00
CA THR A 83 42.46 12.74 10.32
C THR A 83 43.81 13.47 10.29
N SER A 84 44.84 12.86 9.71
CA SER A 84 46.18 13.48 9.63
C SER A 84 46.22 14.71 8.71
N ALA A 85 45.33 14.80 7.72
CA ALA A 85 45.24 15.93 6.80
C ALA A 85 44.52 17.15 7.39
N ARG A 86 43.60 16.95 8.35
CA ARG A 86 42.80 18.02 8.96
C ARG A 86 43.22 18.35 10.40
N PHE A 87 43.62 17.37 11.21
CA PHE A 87 44.11 17.54 12.58
C PHE A 87 45.65 17.60 12.57
N VAL A 88 46.18 18.76 12.18
CA VAL A 88 47.61 18.98 11.95
C VAL A 88 48.34 19.41 13.23
N ALA A 89 49.66 19.32 13.22
CA ALA A 89 50.49 19.82 14.32
C ALA A 89 50.34 21.35 14.45
N CYS A 90 50.15 21.84 15.68
CA CYS A 90 50.03 23.27 15.95
C CYS A 90 51.41 23.88 16.25
N PRO A 91 51.96 24.76 15.39
CA PRO A 91 53.27 25.38 15.61
C PRO A 91 53.24 26.51 16.67
N PHE A 92 52.05 26.92 17.11
CA PHE A 92 51.84 28.03 18.06
C PHE A 92 51.52 27.56 19.48
N GLY A 93 51.33 26.25 19.68
CA GLY A 93 50.99 25.65 20.97
C GLY A 93 52.20 25.00 21.66
N VAL A 94 51.94 24.29 22.76
CA VAL A 94 52.96 23.46 23.42
C VAL A 94 53.39 22.29 22.52
N PRO A 95 54.62 21.75 22.68
CA PRO A 95 55.07 20.60 21.90
C PRO A 95 54.08 19.43 21.95
N GLY A 96 53.63 18.96 20.78
CA GLY A 96 52.63 17.91 20.65
C GLY A 96 51.18 18.40 20.55
N ALA A 97 50.92 19.71 20.68
CA ALA A 97 49.59 20.29 20.45
C ALA A 97 49.14 20.12 18.99
N ARG A 98 47.84 19.96 18.79
CA ARG A 98 47.20 19.84 17.47
C ARG A 98 46.26 21.01 17.22
N MET A 99 46.07 21.35 15.96
CA MET A 99 45.07 22.29 15.49
C MET A 99 44.26 21.66 14.37
N TYR A 100 42.97 21.98 14.32
CA TYR A 100 42.05 21.55 13.28
C TYR A 100 41.99 22.62 12.18
N ARG A 101 42.26 22.20 10.94
CA ARG A 101 42.14 23.00 9.72
C ARG A 101 40.68 23.02 9.26
N THR A 102 39.97 24.14 9.43
CA THR A 102 38.51 24.17 9.21
C THR A 102 38.11 24.19 7.74
N GLY A 103 38.98 24.64 6.84
CA GLY A 103 38.61 24.90 5.45
C GLY A 103 37.75 26.15 5.25
N ASP A 104 37.57 26.98 6.28
CA ASP A 104 36.82 28.23 6.20
C ASP A 104 37.75 29.43 6.01
N LEU A 105 37.41 30.30 5.05
CA LEU A 105 38.08 31.56 4.82
C LEU A 105 37.48 32.65 5.69
N VAL A 106 38.31 33.30 6.48
CA VAL A 106 37.90 34.33 7.44
C VAL A 106 38.90 35.48 7.43
N SER A 107 38.49 36.62 8.00
CA SER A 107 39.40 37.76 8.24
C SER A 107 39.13 38.35 9.62
N TRP A 108 40.18 38.67 10.36
CA TRP A 108 40.05 39.43 11.61
C TRP A 108 39.53 40.84 11.33
N ARG A 109 38.55 41.27 12.10
CA ARG A 109 38.10 42.67 12.13
C ARG A 109 38.94 43.46 13.15
N PRO A 110 39.00 44.80 13.03
CA PRO A 110 39.71 45.65 14.00
C PRO A 110 39.15 45.57 15.43
N ASP A 111 37.90 45.13 15.59
CA ASP A 111 37.22 44.93 16.88
C ASP A 111 37.52 43.57 17.53
N GLY A 112 38.41 42.76 16.94
CA GLY A 112 38.80 41.46 17.50
C GLY A 112 37.80 40.33 17.24
N GLN A 113 36.81 40.52 16.36
CA GLN A 113 35.88 39.46 15.93
C GLN A 113 36.24 38.95 14.53
N LEU A 114 36.01 37.66 14.27
CA LEU A 114 36.20 37.06 12.95
C LEU A 114 35.00 37.33 12.04
N GLN A 115 35.28 37.72 10.80
CA GLN A 115 34.31 37.79 9.72
C GLN A 115 34.48 36.58 8.81
N TYR A 116 33.41 35.81 8.61
CA TYR A 116 33.39 34.72 7.64
C TYR A 116 33.32 35.26 6.21
N ARG A 117 34.10 34.67 5.30
CA ARG A 117 34.25 35.09 3.89
C ARG A 117 33.87 34.02 2.88
N GLY A 118 33.72 32.77 3.31
CA GLY A 118 33.41 31.63 2.45
C GLY A 118 34.23 30.41 2.83
N ARG A 119 34.17 29.36 2.02
CA ARG A 119 35.01 28.17 2.17
C ARG A 119 36.22 28.22 1.22
N ALA A 120 37.29 27.57 1.63
CA ALA A 120 38.50 27.38 0.83
C ALA A 120 38.42 26.11 -0.06
N ASP A 121 37.46 25.22 0.19
CA ASP A 121 37.25 23.95 -0.52
C ASP A 121 35.84 23.82 -1.11
N ASP A 122 35.63 22.75 -1.89
CA ASP A 122 34.47 22.54 -2.76
C ASP A 122 33.21 21.98 -2.04
N GLN A 123 33.07 22.18 -0.72
CA GLN A 123 31.90 21.71 0.02
C GLN A 123 30.66 22.57 -0.29
N VAL A 124 29.54 21.93 -0.65
CA VAL A 124 28.29 22.61 -1.05
C VAL A 124 27.15 22.31 -0.08
N LYS A 125 26.18 23.24 0.02
CA LYS A 125 24.91 23.01 0.74
C LYS A 125 23.77 22.83 -0.25
N ILE A 126 23.17 21.64 -0.27
CA ILE A 126 22.04 21.32 -1.16
C ILE A 126 20.92 20.73 -0.31
N ARG A 127 19.71 21.32 -0.40
CA ARG A 127 18.51 20.90 0.37
C ARG A 127 18.74 20.76 1.89
N GLY A 128 19.56 21.66 2.46
CA GLY A 128 19.91 21.64 3.90
C GLY A 128 21.10 20.75 4.28
N TYR A 129 21.56 19.86 3.39
CA TYR A 129 22.68 18.95 3.65
C TYR A 129 24.02 19.57 3.23
N ARG A 130 25.05 19.42 4.06
CA ARG A 130 26.45 19.72 3.71
C ARG A 130 27.05 18.52 3.00
N ILE A 131 27.49 18.70 1.76
CA ILE A 131 27.99 17.62 0.90
C ILE A 131 29.40 17.95 0.44
N GLU A 132 30.33 17.01 0.66
CA GLU A 132 31.69 17.05 0.15
C GLU A 132 31.70 16.46 -1.27
N LEU A 133 31.84 17.30 -2.29
CA LEU A 133 31.81 16.85 -3.69
C LEU A 133 32.88 15.80 -4.00
N GLY A 134 34.05 15.92 -3.35
CA GLY A 134 35.14 14.96 -3.46
C GLY A 134 34.81 13.56 -2.93
N GLU A 135 33.91 13.44 -1.94
CA GLU A 135 33.46 12.12 -1.42
C GLU A 135 32.58 11.41 -2.45
N VAL A 136 31.66 12.14 -3.06
CA VAL A 136 30.81 11.62 -4.15
C VAL A 136 31.67 11.27 -5.37
N GLN A 137 32.62 12.12 -5.73
CA GLN A 137 33.54 11.89 -6.84
C GLN A 137 34.43 10.66 -6.62
N ALA A 138 34.96 10.45 -5.41
CA ALA A 138 35.77 9.28 -5.07
C ALA A 138 34.93 8.00 -5.09
N ALA A 139 33.70 8.04 -4.57
CA ALA A 139 32.78 6.90 -4.61
C ALA A 139 32.37 6.53 -6.04
N LEU A 140 32.14 7.54 -6.89
CA LEU A 140 31.80 7.36 -8.30
C LEU A 140 32.98 6.84 -9.12
N SER A 141 34.20 7.32 -8.86
CA SER A 141 35.43 6.83 -9.49
C SER A 141 35.82 5.42 -9.06
N ALA A 142 35.26 4.91 -7.96
CA ALA A 142 35.54 3.56 -7.45
C ALA A 142 34.61 2.49 -8.03
N LEU A 143 33.74 2.84 -8.99
CA LEU A 143 32.94 1.89 -9.75
C LEU A 143 33.77 1.31 -10.90
N SER A 144 33.62 0.00 -11.17
CA SER A 144 34.44 -0.73 -12.15
C SER A 144 34.38 -0.16 -13.57
N ASP A 145 33.27 0.47 -13.90
CA ASP A 145 32.94 0.90 -15.27
C ASP A 145 33.34 2.38 -15.51
N VAL A 146 33.85 3.06 -14.47
CA VAL A 146 34.25 4.49 -14.49
C VAL A 146 35.76 4.64 -14.49
N SER A 147 36.29 5.38 -15.46
CA SER A 147 37.72 5.68 -15.62
C SER A 147 38.12 6.99 -14.93
N GLN A 148 37.34 8.05 -15.12
CA GLN A 148 37.47 9.32 -14.41
C GLN A 148 36.08 9.83 -14.04
N ALA A 149 35.96 10.48 -12.87
CA ALA A 149 34.73 11.15 -12.47
C ALA A 149 35.00 12.58 -12.01
N ALA A 150 34.03 13.47 -12.24
CA ALA A 150 33.92 14.80 -11.68
C ALA A 150 32.50 15.02 -11.18
N VAL A 151 32.33 15.64 -10.01
CA VAL A 151 31.01 15.94 -9.46
C VAL A 151 30.92 17.43 -9.18
N ILE A 152 29.86 18.07 -9.65
CA ILE A 152 29.63 19.51 -9.46
C ILE A 152 28.24 19.76 -8.89
N ALA A 153 28.10 20.90 -8.23
CA ALA A 153 26.80 21.51 -7.96
C ALA A 153 26.46 22.48 -9.11
N ARG A 154 25.30 22.30 -9.72
CA ARG A 154 24.83 23.07 -10.86
C ARG A 154 23.44 23.65 -10.58
N GLU A 155 23.19 24.85 -11.06
CA GLU A 155 21.90 25.56 -10.93
C GLU A 155 21.38 25.81 -12.35
N ASP A 156 20.44 24.98 -12.82
CA ASP A 156 19.88 25.11 -14.18
C ASP A 156 18.59 25.97 -14.18
N PRO A 157 17.62 25.78 -13.26
CA PRO A 157 16.62 26.80 -12.95
C PRO A 157 17.12 27.76 -11.84
N PRO A 158 16.87 29.08 -11.92
CA PRO A 158 17.21 30.01 -10.86
C PRO A 158 16.59 29.59 -9.52
N GLY A 159 17.43 29.45 -8.48
CA GLY A 159 17.04 29.07 -7.12
C GLY A 159 17.06 27.56 -6.81
N VAL A 160 17.38 26.68 -7.77
CA VAL A 160 17.42 25.22 -7.55
C VAL A 160 18.79 24.63 -7.88
N THR A 161 19.63 24.45 -6.85
CA THR A 161 20.94 23.80 -6.97
C THR A 161 20.80 22.27 -6.90
N ARG A 162 21.40 21.54 -7.85
CA ARG A 162 21.42 20.08 -7.97
C ARG A 162 22.84 19.54 -8.10
N LEU A 163 23.04 18.28 -7.71
CA LEU A 163 24.30 17.55 -7.91
C LEU A 163 24.30 16.86 -9.27
N VAL A 164 25.40 16.99 -10.03
CA VAL A 164 25.58 16.31 -11.33
C VAL A 164 26.94 15.61 -11.35
N GLY A 165 26.95 14.33 -11.71
CA GLY A 165 28.17 13.54 -11.90
C GLY A 165 28.52 13.44 -13.38
N TYR A 166 29.78 13.68 -13.73
CA TYR A 166 30.32 13.50 -15.08
C TYR A 166 31.37 12.41 -15.04
N VAL A 167 31.26 11.41 -15.91
CA VAL A 167 32.13 10.23 -15.91
C VAL A 167 32.70 9.96 -17.30
N THR A 168 33.88 9.35 -17.36
CA THR A 168 34.41 8.74 -18.58
C THR A 168 34.45 7.23 -18.41
N GLU A 169 34.24 6.49 -19.48
CA GLU A 169 34.17 5.02 -19.42
C GLU A 169 35.55 4.37 -19.44
N SER A 170 35.69 3.25 -18.73
CA SER A 170 36.90 2.40 -18.79
C SER A 170 36.93 1.54 -20.06
N VAL A 171 35.75 1.20 -20.60
CA VAL A 171 35.51 0.45 -21.84
C VAL A 171 34.29 1.09 -22.51
N ASN A 172 34.41 1.48 -23.79
CA ASN A 172 33.34 2.17 -24.50
C ASN A 172 32.04 1.35 -24.53
N GLY A 173 30.92 1.98 -24.12
CA GLY A 173 29.57 1.43 -24.21
C GLY A 173 29.15 0.52 -23.06
N VAL A 174 29.82 0.59 -21.90
CA VAL A 174 29.53 -0.28 -20.73
C VAL A 174 28.92 0.52 -19.56
N ALA A 175 29.17 1.83 -19.48
CA ALA A 175 28.81 2.66 -18.35
C ALA A 175 27.43 3.30 -18.56
N GLU A 176 26.36 2.56 -18.26
CA GLU A 176 24.99 3.08 -18.28
C GLU A 176 24.73 4.03 -17.09
N PRO A 177 24.27 5.29 -17.33
CA PRO A 177 24.06 6.29 -16.27
C PRO A 177 23.21 5.83 -15.09
N ASP A 178 22.11 5.11 -15.34
CA ASP A 178 21.19 4.65 -14.31
C ASP A 178 21.79 3.52 -13.48
N ARG A 179 22.53 2.62 -14.12
CA ARG A 179 23.26 1.55 -13.45
C ARG A 179 24.35 2.11 -12.53
N LEU A 180 25.10 3.11 -13.00
CA LEU A 180 26.11 3.80 -12.20
C LEU A 180 25.49 4.55 -11.02
N ARG A 181 24.31 5.18 -11.23
CA ARG A 181 23.58 5.90 -10.19
C ARG A 181 23.05 4.97 -9.12
N ASN A 182 22.49 3.82 -9.50
CA ASN A 182 22.02 2.79 -8.57
C ASN A 182 23.18 2.14 -7.82
N ALA A 183 24.30 1.86 -8.50
CA ALA A 183 25.51 1.36 -7.85
C ALA A 183 26.10 2.37 -6.86
N LEU A 184 26.03 3.67 -7.16
CA LEU A 184 26.45 4.74 -6.26
C LEU A 184 25.50 4.88 -5.06
N ALA A 185 24.19 4.75 -5.25
CA ALA A 185 23.18 4.82 -4.18
C ALA A 185 23.37 3.73 -3.11
N ASN A 186 23.99 2.60 -3.47
CA ASN A 186 24.38 1.55 -2.52
C ASN A 186 25.66 1.87 -1.72
N ARG A 187 26.35 2.98 -2.02
CA ARG A 187 27.66 3.35 -1.43
C ARG A 187 27.66 4.72 -0.75
N VAL A 188 26.72 5.60 -1.07
CA VAL A 188 26.56 6.92 -0.44
C VAL A 188 25.08 7.18 -0.10
N PRO A 189 24.78 8.01 0.93
CA PRO A 189 23.41 8.39 1.26
C PRO A 189 22.66 9.02 0.09
N GLY A 190 21.34 8.84 0.02
CA GLY A 190 20.51 9.27 -1.12
C GLY A 190 20.61 10.77 -1.48
N TYR A 191 20.86 11.65 -0.51
CA TYR A 191 21.06 13.09 -0.76
C TYR A 191 22.42 13.42 -1.39
N MET A 192 23.40 12.51 -1.34
CA MET A 192 24.72 12.61 -1.99
C MET A 192 24.73 12.00 -3.39
N VAL A 193 23.69 11.27 -3.79
CA VAL A 193 23.57 10.68 -5.13
C VAL A 193 23.26 11.80 -6.14
N PRO A 194 24.06 11.97 -7.22
CA PRO A 194 23.78 12.96 -8.24
C PRO A 194 22.39 12.80 -8.85
N SER A 195 21.74 13.92 -9.13
CA SER A 195 20.45 13.99 -9.81
C SER A 195 20.52 13.56 -11.28
N ALA A 196 21.72 13.58 -11.86
CA ALA A 196 22.02 13.01 -13.16
C ALA A 196 23.49 12.57 -13.22
N ILE A 197 23.77 11.51 -13.99
CA ILE A 197 25.12 11.10 -14.38
C ILE A 197 25.25 11.26 -15.89
N VAL A 198 26.29 11.96 -16.34
CA VAL A 198 26.54 12.22 -17.77
C VAL A 198 27.85 11.54 -18.16
N VAL A 199 27.77 10.66 -19.15
CA VAL A 199 28.94 9.97 -19.70
C VAL A 199 29.56 10.84 -20.80
N LEU A 200 30.86 11.07 -20.70
CA LEU A 200 31.65 11.86 -21.63
C LEU A 200 32.77 11.02 -22.23
N GLU A 201 33.15 11.34 -23.47
CA GLU A 201 34.33 10.76 -24.11
C GLU A 201 35.63 11.18 -23.38
N ALA A 202 35.68 12.43 -22.89
CA ALA A 202 36.76 12.94 -22.05
C ALA A 202 36.27 14.10 -21.17
N LEU A 203 36.85 14.26 -19.97
CA LEU A 203 36.59 15.45 -19.14
C LEU A 203 37.25 16.69 -19.78
N PRO A 204 36.51 17.78 -20.03
CA PRO A 204 37.08 18.98 -20.62
C PRO A 204 38.02 19.67 -19.63
N LEU A 205 39.24 19.99 -20.08
CA LEU A 205 40.27 20.66 -19.27
C LEU A 205 40.62 22.03 -19.86
N THR A 206 40.84 23.00 -18.99
CA THR A 206 41.42 24.30 -19.32
C THR A 206 42.88 24.16 -19.78
N VAL A 207 43.45 25.21 -20.39
CA VAL A 207 44.87 25.26 -20.81
C VAL A 207 45.89 24.99 -19.69
N ASN A 208 45.46 25.06 -18.42
CA ASN A 208 46.27 24.78 -17.24
C ASN A 208 46.02 23.38 -16.65
N GLY A 209 45.28 22.50 -17.33
CA GLY A 209 45.01 21.13 -16.91
C GLY A 209 43.96 20.97 -15.80
N LYS A 210 43.16 22.00 -15.49
CA LYS A 210 42.03 21.94 -14.54
C LYS A 210 40.70 21.70 -15.26
N LEU A 211 39.74 21.02 -14.61
CA LEU A 211 38.38 20.80 -15.13
C LEU A 211 37.72 22.13 -15.56
N ASP A 212 37.28 22.21 -16.82
CA ASP A 212 36.55 23.35 -17.35
C ASP A 212 35.04 23.15 -17.14
N ILE A 213 34.54 23.63 -16.00
CA ILE A 213 33.13 23.49 -15.59
C ILE A 213 32.18 24.13 -16.62
N ARG A 214 32.62 25.17 -17.36
CA ARG A 214 31.77 25.87 -18.35
C ARG A 214 31.61 25.09 -19.64
N ALA A 215 32.52 24.17 -19.93
CA ALA A 215 32.48 23.31 -21.10
C ALA A 215 31.69 22.00 -20.86
N LEU A 216 31.21 21.76 -19.62
CA LEU A 216 30.43 20.57 -19.29
C LEU A 216 28.99 20.67 -19.84
N PRO A 217 28.52 19.66 -20.59
CA PRO A 217 27.18 19.67 -21.17
C PRO A 217 26.10 19.66 -20.08
N ALA A 218 24.94 20.24 -20.38
CA ALA A 218 23.78 20.20 -19.50
C ALA A 218 23.20 18.77 -19.48
N PRO A 219 22.88 18.22 -18.30
CA PRO A 219 22.25 16.91 -18.20
C PRO A 219 20.78 16.96 -18.68
N GLU A 220 20.32 15.89 -19.32
CA GLU A 220 18.90 15.64 -19.53
C GLU A 220 18.33 15.02 -18.25
N TYR A 221 17.43 15.75 -17.59
CA TYR A 221 16.80 15.28 -16.35
C TYR A 221 15.64 14.35 -16.69
N GLN A 222 15.84 13.04 -16.60
CA GLN A 222 14.74 12.08 -16.56
C GLN A 222 14.19 12.04 -15.13
N ASP A 223 13.15 12.83 -14.85
CA ASP A 223 12.38 12.77 -13.61
C ASP A 223 11.53 11.47 -13.59
N ALA A 224 12.15 10.32 -13.30
CA ALA A 224 11.48 9.03 -13.14
C ALA A 224 12.31 8.21 -12.15
N GLU A 225 11.82 7.84 -10.97
CA GLU A 225 11.38 6.45 -10.81
C GLU A 225 10.41 6.21 -9.64
N ARG A 226 9.84 7.23 -9.00
CA ARG A 226 8.77 6.99 -7.99
C ARG A 226 7.55 7.88 -8.06
N TYR A 227 7.59 8.95 -8.85
CA TYR A 227 6.48 9.88 -8.88
C TYR A 227 5.60 9.69 -10.12
N ARG A 228 4.49 8.97 -9.98
CA ARG A 228 3.37 9.02 -10.94
C ARG A 228 2.44 10.18 -10.54
N ALA A 229 2.23 11.16 -11.43
CA ALA A 229 1.26 12.26 -11.22
C ALA A 229 -0.18 11.73 -11.21
N PRO A 230 -1.23 12.45 -10.81
CA PRO A 230 -2.62 12.03 -11.08
C PRO A 230 -2.97 12.01 -12.57
N ALA A 231 -3.83 11.09 -13.03
CA ALA A 231 -4.31 10.97 -14.41
C ALA A 231 -5.73 11.50 -14.63
N ASP A 232 -6.56 11.48 -13.58
CA ASP A 232 -7.95 11.94 -13.61
C ASP A 232 -8.30 12.75 -12.35
N VAL A 233 -9.50 13.34 -12.34
CA VAL A 233 -9.98 14.23 -11.28
C VAL A 233 -10.09 13.50 -9.93
N VAL A 234 -10.41 12.20 -9.94
CA VAL A 234 -10.55 11.40 -8.73
C VAL A 234 -9.17 11.11 -8.14
N GLU A 235 -8.22 10.67 -8.96
CA GLU A 235 -6.81 10.53 -8.58
C GLU A 235 -6.21 11.86 -8.09
N GLU A 236 -6.55 13.00 -8.71
CA GLU A 236 -6.05 14.32 -8.31
C GLU A 236 -6.58 14.72 -6.93
N THR A 237 -7.87 14.49 -6.72
CA THR A 237 -8.55 14.73 -5.45
C THR A 237 -7.97 13.84 -4.35
N LEU A 238 -7.86 12.53 -4.59
CA LEU A 238 -7.34 11.56 -3.62
C LEU A 238 -5.86 11.77 -3.33
N ALA A 239 -5.01 12.06 -4.33
CA ALA A 239 -3.60 12.37 -4.12
C ALA A 239 -3.41 13.67 -3.33
N GLY A 240 -4.24 14.69 -3.60
CA GLY A 240 -4.28 15.92 -2.81
C GLY A 240 -4.68 15.65 -1.36
N ILE A 241 -5.68 14.80 -1.14
CA ILE A 241 -6.11 14.39 0.21
C ILE A 241 -4.99 13.61 0.92
N TYR A 242 -4.33 12.65 0.27
CA TYR A 242 -3.22 11.89 0.84
C TYR A 242 -2.08 12.82 1.24
N ALA A 243 -1.66 13.73 0.35
CA ALA A 243 -0.61 14.71 0.63
C ALA A 243 -0.96 15.59 1.84
N GLN A 244 -2.21 16.07 1.91
CA GLN A 244 -2.69 16.88 3.04
C GLN A 244 -2.80 16.11 4.35
N VAL A 245 -3.23 14.84 4.32
CA VAL A 245 -3.37 14.00 5.53
C VAL A 245 -1.99 13.61 6.05
N LEU A 246 -1.09 13.20 5.16
CA LEU A 246 0.26 12.73 5.50
C LEU A 246 1.27 13.85 5.74
N GLY A 247 0.91 15.11 5.45
CA GLY A 247 1.80 16.27 5.62
C GLY A 247 2.93 16.32 4.60
N LEU A 248 2.69 15.83 3.38
CA LEU A 248 3.68 15.77 2.30
C LEU A 248 3.41 16.85 1.25
N ASP A 249 4.45 17.43 0.66
CA ASP A 249 4.32 18.42 -0.43
C ASP A 249 3.60 17.83 -1.66
N ARG A 250 3.82 16.52 -1.89
CA ARG A 250 3.31 15.80 -3.06
C ARG A 250 3.27 14.31 -2.77
N VAL A 251 2.18 13.66 -3.19
CA VAL A 251 2.03 12.19 -3.17
C VAL A 251 1.85 11.71 -4.60
N GLY A 252 2.66 10.72 -4.99
CA GLY A 252 2.51 9.99 -6.24
C GLY A 252 1.32 9.05 -6.12
N VAL A 253 0.60 8.84 -7.22
CA VAL A 253 -0.61 8.02 -7.17
C VAL A 253 -0.34 6.54 -6.90
N ASP A 254 0.89 6.06 -7.12
CA ASP A 254 1.32 4.70 -6.80
C ASP A 254 2.01 4.59 -5.44
N ASP A 255 2.14 5.70 -4.70
CA ASP A 255 2.69 5.66 -3.36
C ASP A 255 1.66 5.02 -2.41
N SER A 256 2.10 3.99 -1.69
CA SER A 256 1.29 3.35 -0.65
C SER A 256 1.08 4.31 0.51
N PHE A 257 -0.17 4.48 0.91
CA PHE A 257 -0.59 5.27 2.05
C PHE A 257 0.19 4.88 3.32
N PHE A 258 0.38 3.58 3.54
CA PHE A 258 1.08 3.05 4.70
C PHE A 258 2.59 3.18 4.56
N ASP A 259 3.15 3.06 3.36
CA ASP A 259 4.59 3.25 3.12
C ASP A 259 5.01 4.71 3.38
N LEU A 260 4.09 5.64 3.14
CA LEU A 260 4.24 7.06 3.46
C LEU A 260 3.97 7.38 4.94
N GLY A 261 3.74 6.37 5.78
CA GLY A 261 3.49 6.49 7.21
C GLY A 261 2.05 6.83 7.56
N GLY A 262 1.09 6.42 6.73
CA GLY A 262 -0.33 6.39 7.06
C GLY A 262 -0.64 5.31 8.09
N ASP A 263 -1.68 5.53 8.89
CA ASP A 263 -2.19 4.57 9.88
C ASP A 263 -3.72 4.47 9.80
N SER A 264 -4.31 3.57 10.59
CA SER A 264 -5.76 3.35 10.61
C SER A 264 -6.56 4.62 10.93
N ILE A 265 -6.00 5.55 11.70
CA ILE A 265 -6.65 6.79 12.10
C ILE A 265 -6.57 7.81 10.95
N LEU A 266 -5.42 7.90 10.27
CA LEU A 266 -5.25 8.75 9.09
C LEU A 266 -6.13 8.26 7.92
N SER A 267 -6.36 6.95 7.78
CA SER A 267 -7.28 6.40 6.79
C SER A 267 -8.71 6.96 6.93
N MET A 268 -9.19 7.16 8.16
CA MET A 268 -10.52 7.76 8.38
C MET A 268 -10.59 9.22 7.93
N GLN A 269 -9.50 9.98 8.08
CA GLN A 269 -9.43 11.37 7.59
C GLN A 269 -9.47 11.44 6.07
N VAL A 270 -8.80 10.49 5.41
CA VAL A 270 -8.87 10.34 3.95
C VAL A 270 -10.31 10.09 3.52
N VAL A 271 -11.03 9.17 4.16
CA VAL A 271 -12.45 8.87 3.88
C VAL A 271 -13.32 10.11 4.07
N ALA A 272 -13.19 10.79 5.21
CA ALA A 272 -13.97 11.98 5.53
C ALA A 272 -13.79 13.08 4.48
N ARG A 273 -12.53 13.35 4.09
CA ARG A 273 -12.18 14.37 3.09
C ARG A 273 -12.57 13.95 1.67
N ALA A 274 -12.43 12.67 1.33
CA ALA A 274 -12.86 12.14 0.05
C ALA A 274 -14.37 12.34 -0.13
N ARG A 275 -15.17 12.01 0.90
CA ARG A 275 -16.62 12.18 0.89
C ARG A 275 -17.02 13.66 0.78
N ALA A 276 -16.32 14.56 1.48
CA ALA A 276 -16.53 16.00 1.34
C ALA A 276 -16.24 16.53 -0.09
N CYS A 277 -15.40 15.82 -0.84
CA CYS A 277 -15.13 16.08 -2.26
C CYS A 277 -16.03 15.25 -3.21
N GLY A 278 -17.08 14.58 -2.71
CA GLY A 278 -18.03 13.79 -3.51
C GLY A 278 -17.57 12.37 -3.85
N VAL A 279 -16.49 11.89 -3.23
CA VAL A 279 -15.88 10.57 -3.47
C VAL A 279 -16.14 9.66 -2.26
N VAL A 280 -16.90 8.57 -2.45
CA VAL A 280 -17.20 7.60 -1.39
C VAL A 280 -16.18 6.49 -1.40
N CYS A 281 -15.46 6.33 -0.30
CA CYS A 281 -14.63 5.16 0.01
C CYS A 281 -14.80 4.79 1.48
N ARG A 282 -14.56 3.53 1.81
CA ARG A 282 -14.56 3.01 3.18
C ARG A 282 -13.13 2.96 3.72
N PRO A 283 -12.91 3.00 5.05
CA PRO A 283 -11.56 2.83 5.61
C PRO A 283 -10.91 1.52 5.15
N ARG A 284 -11.70 0.44 5.03
CA ARG A 284 -11.26 -0.85 4.48
C ARG A 284 -10.73 -0.73 3.06
N ASP A 285 -11.31 0.11 2.21
CA ASP A 285 -10.88 0.29 0.82
C ASP A 285 -9.46 0.87 0.77
N ILE A 286 -9.09 1.74 1.72
CA ILE A 286 -7.72 2.26 1.84
C ILE A 286 -6.75 1.16 2.29
N PHE A 287 -7.15 0.29 3.21
CA PHE A 287 -6.31 -0.84 3.66
C PHE A 287 -6.08 -1.89 2.57
N VAL A 288 -7.11 -2.16 1.76
CA VAL A 288 -7.07 -3.15 0.70
C VAL A 288 -6.35 -2.62 -0.53
N GLU A 289 -6.64 -1.38 -0.92
CA GLU A 289 -6.14 -0.79 -2.16
C GLU A 289 -4.82 -0.04 -1.98
N GLN A 290 -4.57 0.53 -0.80
CA GLN A 290 -3.31 1.13 -0.31
C GLN A 290 -2.77 2.33 -1.08
N THR A 291 -2.96 2.43 -2.39
CA THR A 291 -2.47 3.52 -3.24
C THR A 291 -3.64 4.33 -3.80
N VAL A 292 -3.42 5.60 -4.12
CA VAL A 292 -4.44 6.47 -4.75
C VAL A 292 -4.96 5.85 -6.05
N ALA A 293 -4.03 5.33 -6.83
CA ALA A 293 -4.21 4.54 -8.03
C ALA A 293 -5.31 3.47 -7.93
N ARG A 294 -5.19 2.62 -6.90
CA ARG A 294 -6.07 1.47 -6.71
C ARG A 294 -7.36 1.90 -5.99
N LEU A 295 -7.28 2.84 -5.06
CA LEU A 295 -8.43 3.38 -4.36
C LEU A 295 -9.42 4.05 -5.34
N ALA A 296 -8.91 4.82 -6.30
CA ALA A 296 -9.71 5.45 -7.35
C ALA A 296 -10.55 4.46 -8.18
N GLN A 297 -10.21 3.16 -8.20
CA GLN A 297 -10.97 2.13 -8.93
C GLN A 297 -12.19 1.59 -8.17
N VAL A 298 -12.23 1.77 -6.85
CA VAL A 298 -13.27 1.20 -5.99
C VAL A 298 -14.18 2.26 -5.40
N VAL A 299 -13.80 3.54 -5.50
CA VAL A 299 -14.59 4.64 -4.97
C VAL A 299 -15.86 4.87 -5.80
N GLY A 300 -16.98 5.10 -5.11
CA GLY A 300 -18.23 5.54 -5.72
C GLY A 300 -18.31 7.07 -5.78
N VAL A 301 -19.13 7.61 -6.67
CA VAL A 301 -19.55 9.03 -6.62
C VAL A 301 -20.86 9.09 -5.85
N VAL A 302 -20.99 10.03 -4.90
CA VAL A 302 -22.23 10.20 -4.12
C VAL A 302 -23.40 10.54 -5.05
N ASP A 303 -24.49 9.77 -4.97
CA ASP A 303 -25.83 10.23 -5.38
C ASP A 303 -26.42 11.00 -4.17
N GLU A 304 -26.82 12.26 -4.35
CA GLU A 304 -27.21 13.20 -3.28
C GLU A 304 -28.47 12.82 -2.46
N ASP A 305 -28.96 11.58 -2.55
CA ASP A 305 -30.22 11.16 -1.92
C ASP A 305 -30.02 10.02 -0.91
N SER A 306 -29.77 10.35 0.37
CA SER A 306 -29.86 9.36 1.44
C SER A 306 -30.34 9.92 2.79
N GLY A 307 -31.63 9.71 3.08
CA GLY A 307 -32.13 9.42 4.43
C GLY A 307 -32.31 10.56 5.45
N SER A 308 -33.21 10.34 6.42
CA SER A 308 -33.42 11.22 7.57
C SER A 308 -32.15 11.28 8.44
N VAL A 309 -31.63 12.48 8.65
CA VAL A 309 -30.44 12.74 9.48
C VAL A 309 -30.74 12.36 10.94
N ASP A 310 -29.91 11.49 11.50
CA ASP A 310 -29.92 11.15 12.92
C ASP A 310 -29.13 12.19 13.73
N GLU A 311 -29.86 13.03 14.47
CA GLU A 311 -29.28 14.12 15.29
C GLU A 311 -28.64 13.62 16.61
N GLY A 312 -28.73 12.31 16.93
CA GLY A 312 -28.08 11.72 18.10
C GLY A 312 -28.66 12.14 19.45
N VAL A 313 -29.93 12.57 19.48
CA VAL A 313 -30.66 12.99 20.68
C VAL A 313 -31.49 11.83 21.25
N GLY A 314 -31.63 11.76 22.57
CA GLY A 314 -32.43 10.75 23.27
C GLY A 314 -31.57 9.76 24.06
N PRO A 315 -32.09 8.54 24.34
CA PRO A 315 -31.36 7.54 25.11
C PRO A 315 -30.14 7.01 24.35
N VAL A 316 -29.04 6.79 25.07
CA VAL A 316 -27.79 6.23 24.55
C VAL A 316 -27.49 4.92 25.28
N THR A 317 -27.27 3.83 24.54
CA THR A 317 -26.81 2.58 25.16
C THR A 317 -25.38 2.73 25.67
N ALA A 318 -25.11 2.28 26.90
CA ALA A 318 -23.75 2.24 27.44
C ALA A 318 -22.91 1.21 26.68
N THR A 319 -21.90 1.69 25.95
CA THR A 319 -20.93 0.88 25.21
C THR A 319 -20.01 0.10 26.14
N PRO A 320 -19.23 -0.89 25.64
CA PRO A 320 -18.36 -1.71 26.49
C PRO A 320 -17.41 -0.87 27.36
N ILE A 321 -16.79 0.17 26.81
CA ILE A 321 -15.88 1.03 27.58
C ILE A 321 -16.60 1.88 28.64
N MET A 322 -17.84 2.30 28.39
CA MET A 322 -18.67 2.97 29.40
C MET A 322 -19.07 2.01 30.52
N ARG A 323 -19.34 0.73 30.20
CA ARG A 323 -19.61 -0.31 31.21
C ARG A 323 -18.36 -0.64 32.03
N TRP A 324 -17.17 -0.62 31.44
CA TRP A 324 -15.90 -0.70 32.18
C TRP A 324 -15.76 0.46 33.18
N LEU A 325 -16.04 1.71 32.78
CA LEU A 325 -15.99 2.86 33.70
C LEU A 325 -16.99 2.72 34.85
N ARG A 326 -18.19 2.17 34.58
CA ARG A 326 -19.19 1.84 35.60
C ARG A 326 -18.68 0.84 36.62
N ASP A 327 -17.99 -0.20 36.16
CA ASP A 327 -17.44 -1.20 37.06
C ASP A 327 -16.35 -0.57 37.96
N VAL A 328 -15.56 0.37 37.43
CA VAL A 328 -14.59 1.16 38.23
C VAL A 328 -15.32 2.05 39.26
N GLU A 329 -16.36 2.79 38.87
CA GLU A 329 -17.16 3.60 39.82
C GLU A 329 -17.77 2.72 40.93
N GLY A 330 -18.20 1.50 40.59
CA GLY A 330 -18.71 0.50 41.53
C GLY A 330 -17.73 0.09 42.63
N THR A 331 -16.43 0.31 42.45
CA THR A 331 -15.40 0.11 43.50
C THR A 331 -15.31 1.27 44.50
N GLY A 332 -16.05 2.35 44.28
CA GLY A 332 -16.01 3.58 45.08
C GLY A 332 -15.02 4.63 44.55
N ALA A 333 -14.43 4.41 43.37
CA ALA A 333 -13.53 5.36 42.73
C ALA A 333 -14.29 6.58 42.15
N PRO A 334 -13.76 7.81 42.28
CA PRO A 334 -14.39 9.00 41.72
C PRO A 334 -14.16 9.05 40.20
N THR A 335 -15.24 8.94 39.42
CA THR A 335 -15.21 8.97 37.94
C THR A 335 -15.85 10.22 37.34
N ASP A 336 -16.46 11.07 38.16
CA ASP A 336 -17.18 12.31 37.80
C ASP A 336 -16.31 13.37 37.10
N GLN A 337 -15.01 13.29 37.32
CA GLN A 337 -13.99 14.19 36.75
C GLN A 337 -13.05 13.50 35.76
N PHE A 338 -13.35 12.25 35.35
CA PHE A 338 -12.51 11.51 34.39
C PHE A 338 -12.57 12.17 33.01
N ASN A 339 -11.47 12.77 32.55
CA ASN A 339 -11.47 13.73 31.46
C ASN A 339 -10.27 13.60 30.52
N GLN A 340 -10.43 14.14 29.31
CA GLN A 340 -9.32 14.54 28.44
C GLN A 340 -9.22 16.06 28.40
N THR A 341 -7.98 16.56 28.36
CA THR A 341 -7.70 17.99 28.31
C THR A 341 -6.78 18.31 27.14
N VAL A 342 -7.13 19.34 26.36
CA VAL A 342 -6.31 19.87 25.27
C VAL A 342 -6.20 21.39 25.39
N VAL A 343 -4.99 21.92 25.19
CA VAL A 343 -4.74 23.36 25.12
C VAL A 343 -4.67 23.76 23.65
N ILE A 344 -5.46 24.77 23.26
CA ILE A 344 -5.59 25.24 21.89
C ILE A 344 -5.13 26.70 21.83
N GLN A 345 -4.09 26.98 21.07
CA GLN A 345 -3.64 28.32 20.75
C GLN A 345 -4.60 28.98 19.76
N ALA A 346 -5.12 30.16 20.13
CA ALA A 346 -6.00 30.92 19.26
C ALA A 346 -5.22 31.76 18.24
N PRO A 347 -5.84 32.06 17.08
CA PRO A 347 -5.31 33.01 16.11
C PRO A 347 -5.17 34.42 16.69
N SER A 348 -4.29 35.21 16.06
CA SER A 348 -4.12 36.61 16.43
C SER A 348 -5.43 37.41 16.31
N GLY A 349 -5.76 38.14 17.39
CA GLY A 349 -6.96 38.98 17.49
C GLY A 349 -8.25 38.23 17.80
N ALA A 350 -8.21 36.96 18.19
CA ALA A 350 -9.37 36.27 18.77
C ALA A 350 -9.70 36.84 20.17
N THR A 351 -11.00 36.96 20.47
CA THR A 351 -11.55 37.47 21.71
C THR A 351 -12.33 36.40 22.47
N GLU A 352 -12.64 36.65 23.75
CA GLU A 352 -13.51 35.77 24.53
C GLU A 352 -14.88 35.55 23.86
N SER A 353 -15.46 36.58 23.24
CA SER A 353 -16.73 36.45 22.52
C SER A 353 -16.62 35.52 21.30
N ASP A 354 -15.46 35.47 20.66
CA ASP A 354 -15.21 34.54 19.56
C ASP A 354 -15.13 33.09 20.07
N VAL A 355 -14.49 32.89 21.24
CA VAL A 355 -14.39 31.61 21.94
C VAL A 355 -15.78 31.09 22.30
N GLU A 356 -16.63 31.94 22.90
CA GLU A 356 -18.01 31.57 23.25
C GLU A 356 -18.80 31.11 22.02
N MET A 357 -18.61 31.78 20.88
CA MET A 357 -19.30 31.45 19.64
C MET A 357 -18.84 30.11 19.07
N VAL A 358 -17.52 29.86 18.95
CA VAL A 358 -17.03 28.58 18.40
C VAL A 358 -17.38 27.41 19.33
N LEU A 359 -17.35 27.62 20.66
CA LEU A 359 -17.76 26.59 21.62
C LEU A 359 -19.27 26.31 21.57
N GLY A 360 -20.09 27.34 21.42
CA GLY A 360 -21.53 27.19 21.18
C GLY A 360 -21.80 26.34 19.95
N ALA A 361 -21.12 26.63 18.83
CA ALA A 361 -21.26 25.86 17.60
C ALA A 361 -20.88 24.38 17.78
N LEU A 362 -19.81 24.06 18.52
CA LEU A 362 -19.42 22.67 18.81
C LEU A 362 -20.45 21.95 19.69
N LEU A 363 -20.96 22.60 20.75
CA LEU A 363 -21.95 22.03 21.66
C LEU A 363 -23.29 21.76 20.95
N ASP A 364 -23.71 22.69 20.09
CA ASP A 364 -24.91 22.53 19.27
C ASP A 364 -24.75 21.33 18.33
N ARG A 365 -23.56 21.19 17.74
CA ARG A 365 -23.26 20.19 16.73
C ARG A 365 -23.14 18.78 17.24
N HIS A 366 -22.40 18.61 18.34
CA HIS A 366 -21.94 17.32 18.82
C HIS A 366 -22.75 16.89 20.03
N ALA A 367 -23.78 16.08 19.78
CA ALA A 367 -24.72 15.54 20.76
C ALA A 367 -24.06 15.00 22.04
N MET A 368 -22.98 14.24 21.92
CA MET A 368 -22.28 13.64 23.06
C MET A 368 -21.69 14.65 24.04
N LEU A 369 -21.36 15.87 23.60
CA LEU A 369 -20.90 16.95 24.49
C LEU A 369 -22.01 17.49 25.42
N ARG A 370 -23.27 17.05 25.22
CA ARG A 370 -24.43 17.37 26.06
C ARG A 370 -24.97 16.17 26.82
N LEU A 371 -24.26 15.04 26.79
CA LEU A 371 -24.69 13.80 27.45
C LEU A 371 -24.97 14.03 28.94
N ARG A 372 -26.08 13.47 29.44
CA ARG A 372 -26.44 13.40 30.86
C ARG A 372 -26.40 11.95 31.33
N VAL A 373 -25.89 11.74 32.53
CA VAL A 373 -25.81 10.41 33.16
C VAL A 373 -26.45 10.44 34.53
N GLU A 374 -27.57 9.74 34.69
CA GLU A 374 -28.25 9.56 35.98
C GLU A 374 -28.42 8.07 36.25
N ASN A 375 -27.79 7.54 37.31
CA ASN A 375 -27.79 6.11 37.63
C ASN A 375 -27.41 5.20 36.43
N TRP A 376 -26.41 5.61 35.64
CA TRP A 376 -26.01 4.93 34.39
C TRP A 376 -27.10 4.82 33.32
N MET A 377 -28.15 5.64 33.42
CA MET A 377 -29.04 5.95 32.31
C MET A 377 -28.46 7.14 31.55
N LEU A 378 -27.98 6.89 30.34
CA LEU A 378 -27.34 7.87 29.48
C LEU A 378 -28.39 8.49 28.56
N GLN A 379 -28.55 9.81 28.60
CA GLN A 379 -29.46 10.54 27.71
C GLN A 379 -28.84 11.84 27.19
N VAL A 380 -29.01 12.08 25.89
CA VAL A 380 -28.68 13.36 25.27
C VAL A 380 -29.96 14.20 25.15
N PRO A 381 -30.02 15.41 25.72
CA PRO A 381 -31.18 16.30 25.61
C PRO A 381 -31.31 16.92 24.20
N GLU A 382 -32.53 17.32 23.83
CA GLU A 382 -32.78 18.16 22.65
C GLU A 382 -32.02 19.49 22.73
N GLN A 383 -31.78 20.13 21.58
CA GLN A 383 -31.01 21.38 21.51
C GLN A 383 -31.64 22.46 22.41
N THR A 384 -30.95 22.81 23.50
CA THR A 384 -31.22 24.03 24.26
C THR A 384 -30.02 24.95 24.14
N LEU A 385 -30.27 26.26 23.94
CA LEU A 385 -29.28 27.33 24.04
C LEU A 385 -28.56 27.21 25.39
N THR A 386 -27.46 26.46 25.41
CA THR A 386 -26.69 26.17 26.61
C THR A 386 -25.45 27.02 26.52
N THR A 387 -25.35 28.04 27.37
CA THR A 387 -24.15 28.88 27.41
C THR A 387 -22.94 27.99 27.72
N PRO A 388 -21.86 28.02 26.92
CA PRO A 388 -20.68 27.22 27.19
C PRO A 388 -20.12 27.55 28.57
N CYS A 389 -19.63 26.55 29.30
CA CYS A 389 -18.97 26.75 30.60
C CYS A 389 -17.55 27.32 30.38
N LEU A 390 -17.48 28.58 29.94
CA LEU A 390 -16.26 29.31 29.71
C LEU A 390 -15.95 30.23 30.90
N GLN A 391 -14.69 30.25 31.33
CA GLN A 391 -14.18 31.24 32.27
C GLN A 391 -12.89 31.87 31.75
N SER A 392 -12.78 33.19 31.85
CA SER A 392 -11.56 33.90 31.51
C SER A 392 -10.65 34.07 32.72
N VAL A 393 -9.36 33.79 32.51
CA VAL A 393 -8.28 33.95 33.48
C VAL A 393 -7.14 34.73 32.84
N GLU A 394 -6.39 35.49 33.65
CA GLU A 394 -5.27 36.28 33.13
C GLU A 394 -4.06 35.38 32.83
N VAL A 395 -3.71 34.44 33.72
CA VAL A 395 -2.58 33.52 33.59
C VAL A 395 -3.06 32.14 33.99
N LEU A 396 -2.56 31.08 33.35
CA LEU A 396 -2.93 29.71 33.67
C LEU A 396 -2.15 29.18 34.89
N THR A 397 -2.87 28.66 35.88
CA THR A 397 -2.31 28.01 37.08
C THR A 397 -2.94 26.64 37.34
N ASP A 398 -2.22 25.76 38.06
CA ASP A 398 -2.74 24.44 38.47
C ASP A 398 -4.08 24.54 39.23
N ALA A 399 -4.26 25.59 40.03
CA ALA A 399 -5.50 25.80 40.78
C ALA A 399 -6.69 26.09 39.86
N GLU A 400 -6.49 26.86 38.78
CA GLU A 400 -7.54 27.15 37.79
C GLU A 400 -7.85 25.92 36.93
N LEU A 401 -6.82 25.13 36.58
CA LEU A 401 -6.97 23.85 35.89
C LEU A 401 -7.79 22.84 36.70
N LEU A 402 -7.49 22.69 37.99
CA LEU A 402 -8.26 21.85 38.91
C LEU A 402 -9.69 22.37 39.09
N ALA A 403 -9.87 23.69 39.15
CA ALA A 403 -11.19 24.31 39.22
C ALA A 403 -12.01 24.10 37.93
N ALA A 404 -11.36 24.08 36.76
CA ALA A 404 -11.99 23.76 35.49
C ALA A 404 -12.46 22.30 35.43
N ARG A 405 -11.61 21.37 35.84
CA ARG A 405 -11.96 19.97 35.96
C ARG A 405 -13.13 19.75 36.93
N ALA A 406 -13.12 20.40 38.09
CA ALA A 406 -14.17 20.26 39.10
C ALA A 406 -15.56 20.79 38.67
N ARG A 407 -15.64 21.51 37.53
CA ARG A 407 -16.91 21.93 36.94
C ARG A 407 -17.54 20.87 36.04
N LEU A 408 -16.83 19.80 35.70
CA LEU A 408 -17.44 18.66 35.03
C LEU A 408 -18.51 18.06 35.95
N ASN A 409 -19.68 17.82 35.39
CA ASN A 409 -20.81 17.22 36.10
C ASN A 409 -21.69 16.43 35.12
N PRO A 410 -21.38 15.14 34.91
CA PRO A 410 -22.16 14.26 34.04
C PRO A 410 -23.66 14.20 34.39
N VAL A 411 -24.02 14.32 35.66
CA VAL A 411 -25.42 14.30 36.12
C VAL A 411 -26.18 15.55 35.63
N ALA A 412 -25.53 16.71 35.69
CA ALA A 412 -26.10 17.97 35.20
C ALA A 412 -25.98 18.14 33.66
N GLY A 413 -25.24 17.26 32.98
CA GLY A 413 -24.92 17.37 31.55
C GLY A 413 -23.80 18.36 31.24
N GLN A 414 -23.00 18.71 32.24
CA GLN A 414 -21.81 19.55 32.07
C GLN A 414 -20.62 18.66 31.69
N MET A 415 -20.59 18.23 30.42
CA MET A 415 -19.51 17.39 29.90
C MET A 415 -18.29 18.19 29.42
N VAL A 416 -18.43 19.51 29.25
CA VAL A 416 -17.37 20.41 28.75
C VAL A 416 -17.16 21.55 29.74
N SER A 417 -15.90 21.80 30.11
CA SER A 417 -15.47 23.03 30.77
C SER A 417 -14.31 23.67 30.01
N ALA A 418 -14.32 24.99 29.88
CA ALA A 418 -13.34 25.74 29.11
C ALA A 418 -12.72 26.88 29.94
N LEU A 419 -11.43 27.15 29.71
CA LEU A 419 -10.72 28.33 30.21
C LEU A 419 -10.17 29.15 29.04
N TRP A 420 -10.41 30.46 29.04
CA TRP A 420 -9.74 31.40 28.16
C TRP A 420 -8.62 32.12 28.91
N VAL A 421 -7.37 31.91 28.48
CA VAL A 421 -6.17 32.51 29.07
C VAL A 421 -5.82 33.77 28.29
N ALA A 422 -6.20 34.93 28.82
CA ALA A 422 -6.12 36.20 28.09
C ALA A 422 -4.68 36.62 27.76
N SER A 423 -3.71 36.34 28.65
CA SER A 423 -2.31 36.74 28.43
C SER A 423 -1.61 35.98 27.30
N THR A 424 -2.00 34.73 27.05
CA THR A 424 -1.40 33.87 26.02
C THR A 424 -2.31 33.64 24.82
N GLY A 425 -3.59 34.03 24.91
CA GLY A 425 -4.60 33.74 23.89
C GLY A 425 -4.84 32.25 23.73
N GLN A 426 -4.78 31.49 24.83
CA GLN A 426 -4.96 30.04 24.83
C GLN A 426 -6.35 29.66 25.35
N LEU A 427 -6.95 28.65 24.72
CA LEU A 427 -8.18 28.01 25.13
C LEU A 427 -7.85 26.63 25.70
N VAL A 428 -8.10 26.42 26.99
CA VAL A 428 -8.01 25.08 27.60
C VAL A 428 -9.40 24.44 27.55
N LEU A 429 -9.52 23.29 26.89
CA LEU A 429 -10.76 22.51 26.85
C LEU A 429 -10.59 21.23 27.68
N VAL A 430 -11.44 21.10 28.69
CA VAL A 430 -11.54 19.93 29.56
C VAL A 430 -12.87 19.24 29.26
N ILE A 431 -12.83 18.04 28.69
CA ILE A 431 -14.01 17.29 28.28
C ILE A 431 -14.05 15.96 29.00
N HIS A 432 -15.20 15.62 29.57
CA HIS A 432 -15.39 14.33 30.25
C HIS A 432 -15.23 13.17 29.25
N HIS A 433 -14.51 12.11 29.65
CA HIS A 433 -14.16 10.98 28.79
C HIS A 433 -15.38 10.27 28.20
N LEU A 434 -16.52 10.27 28.89
CA LEU A 434 -17.80 9.75 28.35
C LEU A 434 -18.25 10.40 27.03
N ALA A 435 -17.77 11.60 26.72
CA ALA A 435 -18.16 12.36 25.54
C ALA A 435 -17.09 12.41 24.44
N VAL A 436 -15.86 11.99 24.71
CA VAL A 436 -14.72 12.23 23.82
C VAL A 436 -13.65 11.13 23.91
N ASP A 437 -12.99 10.89 22.79
CA ASP A 437 -11.76 10.10 22.68
C ASP A 437 -10.67 10.85 21.92
N ALA A 438 -9.48 10.24 21.81
CA ALA A 438 -8.34 10.84 21.13
C ALA A 438 -8.62 11.22 19.67
N VAL A 439 -9.47 10.45 18.97
CA VAL A 439 -9.83 10.73 17.56
C VAL A 439 -10.81 11.90 17.47
N SER A 440 -11.73 12.03 18.43
CA SER A 440 -12.74 13.09 18.49
C SER A 440 -12.12 14.48 18.54
N TRP A 441 -10.96 14.67 19.16
CA TRP A 441 -10.26 15.96 19.19
C TRP A 441 -9.90 16.49 17.80
N ARG A 442 -9.62 15.60 16.84
CA ARG A 442 -9.32 16.00 15.46
C ARG A 442 -10.56 16.58 14.77
N ILE A 443 -11.72 15.97 15.01
CA ILE A 443 -13.02 16.42 14.49
C ILE A 443 -13.38 17.76 15.13
N LEU A 444 -13.24 17.87 16.45
CA LEU A 444 -13.52 19.10 17.20
C LEU A 444 -12.64 20.26 16.75
N LEU A 445 -11.33 20.03 16.54
CA LEU A 445 -10.41 21.08 16.09
C LEU A 445 -10.69 21.53 14.64
N GLU A 446 -11.06 20.61 13.76
CA GLU A 446 -11.46 20.94 12.38
C GLU A 446 -12.75 21.75 12.37
N ASP A 447 -13.78 21.31 13.10
CA ASP A 447 -15.04 22.04 13.23
C ASP A 447 -14.86 23.41 13.86
N LEU A 448 -13.99 23.52 14.86
CA LEU A 448 -13.65 24.80 15.49
C LEU A 448 -13.06 25.78 14.46
N ASN A 449 -12.18 25.30 13.58
CA ASN A 449 -11.61 26.10 12.48
C ASN A 449 -12.63 26.43 11.38
N ILE A 450 -13.57 25.53 11.07
CA ILE A 450 -14.66 25.81 10.12
C ILE A 450 -15.58 26.90 10.67
N ALA A 451 -16.02 26.77 11.93
CA ALA A 451 -16.84 27.77 12.60
C ALA A 451 -16.14 29.13 12.66
N TRP A 452 -14.85 29.13 13.00
CA TRP A 452 -14.03 30.34 13.02
C TRP A 452 -13.94 31.03 11.66
N GLY A 453 -13.66 30.27 10.59
CA GLY A 453 -13.57 30.80 9.23
C GLY A 453 -14.90 31.42 8.76
N GLN A 454 -16.00 30.71 8.96
CA GLN A 454 -17.35 31.20 8.62
C GLN A 454 -17.69 32.48 9.40
N HIS A 455 -17.41 32.50 10.72
CA HIS A 455 -17.66 33.66 11.57
C HIS A 455 -16.87 34.90 11.14
N ARG A 456 -15.56 34.76 10.87
CA ARG A 456 -14.70 35.87 10.40
C ARG A 456 -15.13 36.42 9.04
N HIS A 457 -15.73 35.60 8.19
CA HIS A 457 -16.29 36.03 6.90
C HIS A 457 -17.73 36.55 6.98
N GLY A 458 -18.30 36.69 8.19
CA GLY A 458 -19.67 37.15 8.39
C GLY A 458 -20.73 36.18 7.87
N GLN A 459 -20.36 34.91 7.68
CA GLN A 459 -21.27 33.85 7.24
C GLN A 459 -21.96 33.20 8.46
N PRO A 460 -23.20 32.73 8.34
CA PRO A 460 -23.82 31.89 9.36
C PRO A 460 -22.97 30.65 9.61
N VAL A 461 -22.71 30.34 10.88
CA VAL A 461 -21.95 29.14 11.23
C VAL A 461 -22.80 27.90 11.02
N ALA A 462 -22.37 27.04 10.11
CA ALA A 462 -23.00 25.77 9.79
C ALA A 462 -21.88 24.71 9.63
N LEU A 463 -21.73 23.89 10.68
CA LEU A 463 -20.76 22.80 10.69
C LEU A 463 -21.25 21.62 9.81
N PRO A 464 -20.38 20.73 9.30
CA PRO A 464 -20.76 19.58 8.45
C PRO A 464 -21.49 18.46 9.21
N LYS A 465 -22.45 17.78 8.57
CA LYS A 465 -23.30 16.75 9.21
C LYS A 465 -22.54 15.45 9.49
N ALA A 466 -22.81 14.84 10.65
CA ALA A 466 -22.39 13.47 10.95
C ALA A 466 -23.35 12.50 10.24
N GLY A 467 -22.81 11.40 9.69
CA GLY A 467 -23.64 10.39 9.02
C GLY A 467 -24.39 9.52 10.03
N THR A 468 -23.69 8.88 10.97
CA THR A 468 -24.26 8.04 12.04
C THR A 468 -23.94 8.62 13.41
N SER A 469 -24.96 8.89 14.24
CA SER A 469 -24.73 9.38 15.60
C SER A 469 -24.10 8.32 16.52
N PHE A 470 -23.46 8.75 17.60
CA PHE A 470 -22.94 7.84 18.63
C PHE A 470 -24.05 6.99 19.25
N ALA A 471 -25.24 7.57 19.46
CA ALA A 471 -26.39 6.87 20.03
C ALA A 471 -26.85 5.71 19.14
N ARG A 472 -26.96 5.95 17.82
CA ARG A 472 -27.30 4.92 16.84
C ARG A 472 -26.24 3.86 16.74
N TRP A 473 -24.96 4.26 16.72
CA TRP A 473 -23.85 3.32 16.72
C TRP A 473 -23.85 2.42 17.96
N ALA A 474 -24.04 2.98 19.15
CA ALA A 474 -24.12 2.22 20.40
C ALA A 474 -25.29 1.21 20.41
N ALA A 475 -26.44 1.57 19.84
CA ALA A 475 -27.57 0.65 19.68
C ALA A 475 -27.26 -0.48 18.70
N LEU A 476 -26.59 -0.19 17.58
CA LEU A 476 -26.16 -1.21 16.63
C LEU A 476 -25.16 -2.19 17.25
N LEU A 477 -24.25 -1.72 18.12
CA LEU A 477 -23.34 -2.60 18.86
C LEU A 477 -24.07 -3.54 19.82
N GLU A 478 -25.14 -3.07 20.46
CA GLU A 478 -25.95 -3.90 21.36
C GLU A 478 -26.67 -5.01 20.61
N GLU A 479 -27.20 -4.73 19.42
CA GLU A 479 -27.77 -5.74 18.52
C GLU A 479 -26.68 -6.72 18.03
N TYR A 480 -25.55 -6.19 17.56
CA TYR A 480 -24.45 -6.98 17.01
C TYR A 480 -23.79 -7.90 18.05
N ALA A 481 -23.84 -7.56 19.34
CA ALA A 481 -23.31 -8.40 20.41
C ALA A 481 -23.96 -9.80 20.47
N TYR A 482 -25.17 -9.97 19.93
CA TYR A 482 -25.91 -11.24 19.88
C TYR A 482 -25.85 -11.93 18.51
N ASP A 483 -25.10 -11.38 17.55
CA ASP A 483 -24.90 -12.00 16.26
C ASP A 483 -24.17 -13.35 16.39
N THR A 484 -24.55 -14.34 15.58
CA THR A 484 -23.96 -15.69 15.66
C THR A 484 -22.47 -15.66 15.35
N ASP A 485 -22.04 -14.83 14.38
CA ASP A 485 -20.63 -14.71 14.00
C ASP A 485 -19.78 -14.10 15.12
N VAL A 486 -20.39 -13.29 15.99
CA VAL A 486 -19.75 -12.70 17.18
C VAL A 486 -19.71 -13.72 18.32
N VAL A 487 -20.83 -14.41 18.60
CA VAL A 487 -20.92 -15.41 19.68
C VAL A 487 -19.96 -16.59 19.44
N ASP A 488 -19.77 -17.01 18.18
CA ASP A 488 -18.83 -18.07 17.79
C ASP A 488 -17.35 -17.71 18.04
N GLN A 489 -17.04 -16.46 18.43
CA GLN A 489 -15.70 -16.02 18.80
C GLN A 489 -15.40 -16.19 20.30
N ALA A 490 -16.39 -16.50 21.15
CA ALA A 490 -16.22 -16.57 22.60
C ALA A 490 -15.11 -17.52 23.07
N ASP A 491 -15.01 -18.73 22.48
CA ASP A 491 -13.99 -19.71 22.85
C ASP A 491 -12.56 -19.29 22.45
N ARG A 492 -12.42 -18.39 21.47
CA ARG A 492 -11.12 -17.79 21.15
C ARG A 492 -10.72 -16.81 22.24
N TRP A 493 -11.63 -15.94 22.67
CA TRP A 493 -11.37 -14.99 23.77
C TRP A 493 -11.07 -15.68 25.11
N ARG A 494 -11.80 -16.76 25.45
CA ARG A 494 -11.49 -17.56 26.67
C ARG A 494 -10.07 -18.11 26.68
N ARG A 495 -9.54 -18.51 25.51
CA ARG A 495 -8.16 -19.00 25.39
C ARG A 495 -7.14 -17.89 25.61
N VAL A 496 -7.42 -16.68 25.12
CA VAL A 496 -6.54 -15.51 25.34
C VAL A 496 -6.51 -15.15 26.84
N LEU A 497 -7.68 -15.07 27.48
CA LEU A 497 -7.83 -14.79 28.92
C LEU A 497 -7.23 -15.87 29.84
N ALA A 498 -6.98 -17.07 29.34
CA ALA A 498 -6.29 -18.11 30.10
C ALA A 498 -4.78 -17.83 30.28
N THR A 499 -4.24 -16.81 29.61
CA THR A 499 -2.85 -16.38 29.74
C THR A 499 -2.62 -15.76 31.12
N PRO A 500 -1.64 -16.24 31.91
CA PRO A 500 -1.36 -15.67 33.22
C PRO A 500 -0.96 -14.19 33.17
N ALA A 501 -1.34 -13.43 34.19
CA ALA A 501 -0.89 -12.05 34.35
C ALA A 501 0.64 -11.97 34.39
N ALA A 502 1.20 -11.08 33.57
CA ALA A 502 2.64 -10.91 33.41
C ALA A 502 3.28 -10.24 34.64
N LEU A 503 2.51 -9.39 35.33
CA LEU A 503 2.90 -8.68 36.56
C LEU A 503 1.79 -8.83 37.61
N PRO A 504 2.10 -8.62 38.90
CA PRO A 504 1.06 -8.42 39.92
C PRO A 504 0.15 -7.25 39.55
N ALA A 505 -1.15 -7.36 39.85
CA ALA A 505 -2.11 -6.27 39.63
C ALA A 505 -1.79 -5.06 40.52
N ALA A 506 -2.08 -3.86 40.02
CA ALA A 506 -1.99 -2.62 40.77
C ALA A 506 -2.88 -2.66 42.04
N CYS A 507 -2.41 -2.08 43.13
CA CYS A 507 -3.14 -1.97 44.38
C CYS A 507 -4.08 -0.76 44.32
N PRO A 508 -5.42 -0.91 44.23
CA PRO A 508 -6.33 0.21 43.95
C PRO A 508 -6.29 1.34 44.99
N GLU A 509 -5.89 1.04 46.22
CA GLU A 509 -5.79 2.00 47.33
C GLU A 509 -4.52 2.86 47.27
N LEU A 510 -3.45 2.35 46.64
CA LEU A 510 -2.13 2.99 46.59
C LEU A 510 -1.79 3.50 45.20
N ASP A 511 -2.12 2.73 44.17
CA ASP A 511 -1.78 2.98 42.77
C ASP A 511 -2.97 3.65 42.07
N THR A 512 -3.00 4.97 42.19
CA THR A 512 -3.97 5.84 41.50
C THR A 512 -3.27 6.67 40.43
N TYR A 513 -4.00 7.22 39.46
CA TYR A 513 -3.44 8.14 38.46
C TYR A 513 -2.71 9.34 39.09
N ALA A 514 -3.17 9.83 40.25
CA ALA A 514 -2.51 10.89 41.01
C ALA A 514 -1.16 10.47 41.63
N GLY A 515 -1.01 9.19 41.97
CA GLY A 515 0.19 8.62 42.60
C GLY A 515 1.10 7.84 41.66
N ALA A 516 0.77 7.75 40.37
CA ALA A 516 1.45 6.90 39.41
C ALA A 516 2.85 7.40 39.05
N GLY A 517 3.75 6.46 38.74
CA GLY A 517 5.02 6.79 38.12
C GLY A 517 4.83 7.13 36.65
N HIS A 518 5.57 8.11 36.16
CA HIS A 518 5.52 8.57 34.76
C HIS A 518 6.92 8.67 34.16
N TYR A 519 7.08 8.23 32.92
CA TYR A 519 8.34 8.30 32.18
C TYR A 519 8.05 8.48 30.70
N ALA A 520 8.71 9.45 30.06
CA ALA A 520 8.58 9.69 28.63
C ALA A 520 9.94 9.57 27.94
N ALA A 521 9.96 8.97 26.77
CA ALA A 521 11.15 8.88 25.94
C ALA A 521 10.78 8.84 24.46
N SER A 522 11.71 9.28 23.60
CA SER A 522 11.52 9.32 22.16
C SER A 522 12.60 8.56 21.41
N LEU A 523 12.25 8.09 20.22
CA LEU A 523 13.15 7.42 19.28
C LEU A 523 13.68 8.41 18.24
N ASP A 524 14.86 8.14 17.68
CA ASP A 524 15.41 8.97 16.62
C ASP A 524 14.54 8.93 15.34
N VAL A 525 14.69 9.97 14.51
CA VAL A 525 13.87 10.16 13.32
C VAL A 525 14.11 9.08 12.26
N GLU A 526 15.34 8.58 12.12
CA GLU A 526 15.66 7.56 11.11
C GLU A 526 14.96 6.24 11.42
N THR A 527 15.08 5.78 12.67
CA THR A 527 14.41 4.57 13.13
C THR A 527 12.90 4.74 13.11
N THR A 528 12.38 5.92 13.51
CA THR A 528 10.94 6.23 13.43
C THR A 528 10.42 6.14 11.99
N ARG A 529 11.11 6.72 11.00
CA ARG A 529 10.70 6.61 9.58
C ARG A 529 10.66 5.16 9.10
N ALA A 530 11.62 4.34 9.51
CA ALA A 530 11.63 2.92 9.18
C ALA A 530 10.42 2.18 9.78
N LEU A 531 10.07 2.46 11.05
CA LEU A 531 8.91 1.87 11.73
C LEU A 531 7.56 2.30 11.17
N LEU A 532 7.49 3.50 10.56
CA LEU A 532 6.27 4.02 9.96
C LEU A 532 6.06 3.54 8.52
N GLY A 533 7.11 3.17 7.79
CA GLY A 533 7.01 2.78 6.38
C GLY A 533 7.65 1.42 6.07
N ALA A 534 8.99 1.39 5.97
CA ALA A 534 9.72 0.24 5.45
C ALA A 534 9.50 -1.07 6.24
N VAL A 535 9.38 -1.00 7.57
CA VAL A 535 9.21 -2.18 8.43
C VAL A 535 7.80 -2.78 8.29
N PRO A 536 6.70 -2.02 8.47
CA PRO A 536 5.35 -2.49 8.17
C PRO A 536 5.23 -3.10 6.76
N ALA A 537 5.78 -2.44 5.74
CA ALA A 537 5.76 -2.92 4.35
C ALA A 537 6.50 -4.25 4.18
N ALA A 538 7.70 -4.39 4.76
CA ALA A 538 8.50 -5.61 4.68
C ALA A 538 7.81 -6.84 5.29
N PHE A 539 6.90 -6.65 6.26
CA PHE A 539 6.16 -7.72 6.92
C PHE A 539 4.68 -7.76 6.55
N HIS A 540 4.20 -6.91 5.64
CA HIS A 540 2.76 -6.77 5.33
C HIS A 540 1.90 -6.64 6.61
N ALA A 541 2.35 -5.81 7.56
CA ALA A 541 1.75 -5.64 8.88
C ALA A 541 1.40 -4.17 9.14
N GLY A 542 0.56 -3.88 10.15
CA GLY A 542 0.32 -2.51 10.59
C GLY A 542 1.43 -1.99 11.51
N VAL A 543 1.59 -0.67 11.62
CA VAL A 543 2.54 -0.04 12.57
C VAL A 543 2.27 -0.53 14.00
N GLN A 544 1.00 -0.55 14.42
CA GLN A 544 0.59 -1.05 15.73
C GLN A 544 1.04 -2.49 15.99
N ASP A 545 0.92 -3.38 14.98
CA ASP A 545 1.34 -4.77 15.08
C ASP A 545 2.85 -4.86 15.38
N ILE A 546 3.67 -4.10 14.67
CA ILE A 546 5.13 -4.06 14.86
C ILE A 546 5.49 -3.52 16.25
N LEU A 547 4.84 -2.44 16.69
CA LEU A 547 5.07 -1.85 18.02
C LEU A 547 4.68 -2.81 19.15
N LEU A 548 3.57 -3.53 18.98
CA LEU A 548 3.07 -4.53 19.93
C LEU A 548 3.98 -5.76 19.98
N ILE A 549 4.47 -6.25 18.83
CA ILE A 549 5.47 -7.33 18.76
C ILE A 549 6.77 -6.90 19.48
N GLY A 550 7.24 -5.68 19.23
CA GLY A 550 8.37 -5.09 19.95
C GLY A 550 8.14 -5.05 21.46
N TYR A 551 6.92 -4.74 21.90
CA TYR A 551 6.57 -4.70 23.32
C TYR A 551 6.53 -6.09 23.95
N ALA A 552 5.97 -7.09 23.26
CA ALA A 552 6.00 -8.47 23.70
C ALA A 552 7.44 -9.01 23.85
N LEU A 553 8.35 -8.66 22.92
CA LEU A 553 9.78 -9.00 23.02
C LEU A 553 10.41 -8.38 24.27
N ALA A 554 10.18 -7.09 24.48
CA ALA A 554 10.70 -6.37 25.64
C ALA A 554 10.17 -6.93 26.97
N LEU A 555 8.87 -7.22 27.07
CA LEU A 555 8.26 -7.82 28.27
C LEU A 555 8.82 -9.23 28.54
N THR A 556 8.97 -10.04 27.50
CA THR A 556 9.52 -11.40 27.62
C THR A 556 10.94 -11.39 28.19
N GLU A 557 11.80 -10.48 27.69
CA GLU A 557 13.16 -10.29 28.20
C GLU A 557 13.18 -9.64 29.59
N PHE A 558 12.31 -8.66 29.83
CA PHE A 558 12.23 -7.95 31.11
C PHE A 558 11.88 -8.91 32.26
N LEU A 559 10.89 -9.77 32.04
CA LEU A 559 10.38 -10.75 33.00
C LEU A 559 11.19 -12.05 33.04
N GLY A 560 12.03 -12.31 32.02
CA GLY A 560 12.81 -13.54 31.91
C GLY A 560 11.94 -14.79 31.67
N VAL A 561 10.75 -14.63 31.08
CA VAL A 561 9.79 -15.71 30.85
C VAL A 561 9.92 -16.32 29.46
N THR A 562 9.34 -17.50 29.27
CA THR A 562 9.23 -18.14 27.95
C THR A 562 7.79 -18.41 27.54
N LEU A 563 6.84 -18.24 28.46
CA LEU A 563 5.41 -18.37 28.20
C LEU A 563 4.89 -17.13 27.46
N PRO A 564 3.72 -17.23 26.80
CA PRO A 564 3.08 -16.07 26.19
C PRO A 564 2.84 -14.96 27.21
N VAL A 565 3.03 -13.71 26.79
CA VAL A 565 2.73 -12.52 27.61
C VAL A 565 1.37 -11.95 27.20
N GLY A 566 0.51 -11.72 28.19
CA GLY A 566 -0.77 -11.05 28.00
C GLY A 566 -0.60 -9.53 28.02
N ILE A 567 -1.18 -8.84 27.03
CA ILE A 567 -1.18 -7.38 26.89
C ILE A 567 -2.63 -6.96 26.60
N ASP A 568 -3.16 -6.00 27.34
CA ASP A 568 -4.46 -5.40 27.06
C ASP A 568 -4.25 -4.24 26.08
N VAL A 569 -4.86 -4.33 24.91
CA VAL A 569 -4.64 -3.40 23.80
C VAL A 569 -5.83 -2.46 23.68
N GLU A 570 -5.55 -1.17 23.67
CA GLU A 570 -6.54 -0.14 23.37
C GLU A 570 -6.58 0.15 21.86
N GLY A 571 -7.79 0.17 21.30
CA GLY A 571 -8.06 0.56 19.92
C GLY A 571 -9.02 1.75 19.84
N HIS A 572 -9.09 2.40 18.68
CA HIS A 572 -9.99 3.54 18.46
C HIS A 572 -11.48 3.18 18.42
N GLY A 573 -11.81 1.91 18.16
CA GLY A 573 -13.18 1.35 18.13
C GLY A 573 -14.19 1.94 17.14
N ARG A 574 -13.81 2.91 16.31
CA ARG A 574 -14.60 3.30 15.11
C ARG A 574 -14.58 2.20 14.04
N VAL A 575 -15.65 1.39 13.99
CA VAL A 575 -15.88 0.32 13.00
C VAL A 575 -17.19 0.60 12.27
N GLU A 576 -17.12 0.67 10.94
CA GLU A 576 -18.24 1.01 10.04
C GLU A 576 -18.82 -0.22 9.32
N ASP A 577 -18.18 -1.39 9.44
CA ASP A 577 -18.62 -2.66 8.85
C ASP A 577 -18.98 -3.64 9.98
N LEU A 578 -20.26 -3.65 10.40
CA LEU A 578 -20.79 -4.62 11.36
C LEU A 578 -21.49 -5.72 10.55
N GLY A 579 -20.76 -6.84 10.32
CA GLY A 579 -21.09 -7.90 9.36
C GLY A 579 -22.58 -8.07 9.01
N GLY A 580 -22.96 -7.71 7.79
CA GLY A 580 -24.31 -7.92 7.25
C GLY A 580 -25.34 -6.81 7.55
N CYS A 581 -24.96 -5.71 8.21
CA CYS A 581 -25.87 -4.58 8.41
C CYS A 581 -26.21 -3.90 7.05
N VAL A 582 -27.50 -3.78 6.74
CA VAL A 582 -28.00 -3.14 5.49
C VAL A 582 -27.85 -1.61 5.53
N ALA A 583 -27.61 -1.03 6.72
CA ALA A 583 -27.47 0.40 6.91
C ALA A 583 -26.01 0.84 6.71
N GLU A 584 -25.79 1.86 5.89
CA GLU A 584 -24.49 2.50 5.70
C GLU A 584 -24.10 3.25 6.99
N ILE A 585 -23.09 2.75 7.72
CA ILE A 585 -22.56 3.38 8.94
C ILE A 585 -21.47 4.37 8.53
N ASP A 586 -21.54 5.60 9.03
CA ASP A 586 -20.52 6.64 8.81
C ASP A 586 -20.20 7.34 10.14
N LEU A 587 -19.01 7.04 10.67
CA LEU A 587 -18.49 7.56 11.94
C LEU A 587 -17.42 8.64 11.72
N SER A 588 -17.19 9.05 10.47
CA SER A 588 -16.06 9.91 10.08
C SER A 588 -16.07 11.27 10.79
N ARG A 589 -17.26 11.78 11.14
CA ARG A 589 -17.45 13.06 11.86
C ARG A 589 -18.12 12.93 13.22
N THR A 590 -18.26 11.71 13.73
CA THR A 590 -18.98 11.48 14.99
C THR A 590 -18.04 11.68 16.18
N VAL A 591 -18.45 12.52 17.13
CA VAL A 591 -17.76 12.74 18.41
C VAL A 591 -18.40 11.85 19.49
N GLY A 592 -17.56 11.17 20.26
CA GLY A 592 -17.98 10.25 21.32
C GLY A 592 -16.82 9.40 21.85
N TRP A 593 -17.09 8.51 22.79
CA TRP A 593 -16.08 7.61 23.35
C TRP A 593 -16.13 6.23 22.68
N PHE A 594 -15.34 6.05 21.62
CA PHE A 594 -15.36 4.83 20.82
C PHE A 594 -14.35 3.76 21.29
N THR A 595 -13.46 4.09 22.22
CA THR A 595 -12.35 3.21 22.66
C THR A 595 -12.78 1.75 22.84
N THR A 596 -12.06 0.85 22.18
CA THR A 596 -12.15 -0.60 22.41
C THR A 596 -10.98 -1.07 23.24
N LYS A 597 -11.21 -2.04 24.12
CA LYS A 597 -10.17 -2.74 24.89
C LYS A 597 -10.29 -4.21 24.61
N TYR A 598 -9.17 -4.88 24.37
CA TYR A 598 -9.14 -6.32 24.15
C TYR A 598 -7.79 -6.93 24.51
N PRO A 599 -7.78 -8.14 25.09
CA PRO A 599 -6.54 -8.79 25.45
C PRO A 599 -5.87 -9.42 24.21
N VAL A 600 -4.56 -9.42 24.21
CA VAL A 600 -3.69 -10.10 23.25
C VAL A 600 -2.72 -10.97 24.04
N ALA A 601 -2.46 -12.18 23.54
CA ALA A 601 -1.44 -13.07 24.09
C ALA A 601 -0.40 -13.39 23.02
N LEU A 602 0.86 -13.01 23.26
CA LEU A 602 1.95 -13.20 22.30
C LEU A 602 3.06 -14.08 22.84
N ALA A 603 3.40 -15.13 22.08
CA ALA A 603 4.54 -16.00 22.31
C ALA A 603 5.69 -15.62 21.38
N VAL A 604 6.73 -14.96 21.91
CA VAL A 604 7.86 -14.44 21.11
C VAL A 604 9.23 -15.03 21.49
N SER A 605 9.28 -15.95 22.46
CA SER A 605 10.50 -16.60 22.92
C SER A 605 11.06 -17.68 21.95
N GLY A 606 10.37 -17.89 20.83
CA GLY A 606 10.60 -18.98 19.87
C GLY A 606 9.71 -20.20 20.16
N ASN A 607 9.25 -20.89 19.11
CA ASN A 607 8.33 -22.02 19.27
C ASN A 607 9.08 -23.26 19.82
N PRO A 608 8.71 -23.80 21.00
CA PRO A 608 9.37 -24.99 21.56
C PRO A 608 9.19 -26.26 20.70
N ARG A 609 8.28 -26.26 19.71
CA ARG A 609 8.05 -27.37 18.76
C ARG A 609 8.86 -27.26 17.47
N ARG A 610 9.57 -26.15 17.21
CA ARG A 610 10.45 -25.98 16.05
C ARG A 610 11.91 -25.92 16.51
N SER A 611 12.82 -26.51 15.74
CA SER A 611 14.23 -26.72 16.09
C SER A 611 15.10 -25.45 16.23
N ALA A 612 14.50 -24.25 16.19
CA ALA A 612 15.21 -23.00 16.42
C ALA A 612 15.33 -22.78 17.94
N GLY A 613 16.57 -22.63 18.44
CA GLY A 613 16.81 -22.37 19.84
C GLY A 613 16.11 -21.09 20.34
N LYS A 614 15.99 -20.96 21.67
CA LYS A 614 15.46 -19.77 22.34
C LYS A 614 16.07 -18.50 21.74
N LEU A 615 15.23 -17.55 21.30
CA LEU A 615 15.69 -16.25 20.80
C LEU A 615 16.47 -15.53 21.91
N ARG A 616 17.73 -15.19 21.64
CA ARG A 616 18.56 -14.45 22.60
C ARG A 616 18.46 -12.95 22.36
N TRP A 617 18.57 -12.14 23.41
CA TRP A 617 18.46 -10.69 23.29
C TRP A 617 19.54 -10.06 22.39
N ASP A 618 20.76 -10.62 22.37
CA ASP A 618 21.82 -10.18 21.44
C ASP A 618 21.44 -10.35 19.97
N GLN A 619 20.61 -11.35 19.65
CA GLN A 619 20.09 -11.57 18.30
C GLN A 619 18.97 -10.58 17.94
N VAL A 620 18.14 -10.20 18.92
CA VAL A 620 17.10 -9.18 18.74
C VAL A 620 17.76 -7.85 18.39
N VAL A 621 18.70 -7.38 19.22
CA VAL A 621 19.38 -6.09 19.04
C VAL A 621 20.20 -6.04 17.74
N ALA A 622 20.80 -7.17 17.34
CA ALA A 622 21.56 -7.25 16.09
C ALA A 622 20.69 -7.31 14.82
N GLY A 623 19.38 -7.54 14.95
CA GLY A 623 18.50 -7.78 13.79
C GLY A 623 18.77 -9.11 13.09
N ASP A 624 19.20 -10.14 13.83
CA ASP A 624 19.57 -11.45 13.30
C ASP A 624 18.44 -12.10 12.47
N PRO A 625 18.74 -12.90 11.43
CA PRO A 625 17.71 -13.57 10.61
C PRO A 625 16.67 -14.37 11.40
N VAL A 626 17.02 -14.92 12.58
CA VAL A 626 16.07 -15.65 13.44
C VAL A 626 14.95 -14.74 13.96
N LEU A 627 15.20 -13.44 14.13
CA LEU A 627 14.19 -12.46 14.53
C LEU A 627 13.04 -12.38 13.52
N GLY A 628 13.34 -12.47 12.22
CA GLY A 628 12.32 -12.43 11.16
C GLY A 628 11.26 -13.51 11.29
N ALA A 629 11.67 -14.74 11.65
CA ALA A 629 10.73 -15.85 11.86
C ALA A 629 9.82 -15.61 13.07
N VAL A 630 10.32 -14.96 14.12
CA VAL A 630 9.54 -14.62 15.32
C VAL A 630 8.54 -13.51 15.02
N ILE A 631 8.95 -12.49 14.25
CA ILE A 631 8.03 -11.41 13.84
C ILE A 631 6.90 -11.98 12.98
N LYS A 632 7.20 -12.83 12.00
CA LYS A 632 6.19 -13.50 11.16
C LYS A 632 5.22 -14.36 11.99
N ASP A 633 5.73 -15.16 12.91
CA ASP A 633 4.90 -15.99 13.79
C ASP A 633 4.02 -15.13 14.72
N ALA A 634 4.57 -14.05 15.30
CA ALA A 634 3.81 -13.14 16.15
C ALA A 634 2.75 -12.37 15.35
N LYS A 635 3.03 -11.98 14.10
CA LYS A 635 2.05 -11.42 13.18
C LYS A 635 0.90 -12.41 12.94
N GLU A 636 1.20 -13.68 12.66
CA GLU A 636 0.16 -14.71 12.47
C GLU A 636 -0.66 -14.96 13.74
N GLN A 637 -0.03 -14.89 14.92
CA GLN A 637 -0.76 -14.93 16.19
C GLN A 637 -1.77 -13.77 16.28
N LEU A 638 -1.36 -12.54 15.93
CA LEU A 638 -2.26 -11.37 15.89
C LEU A 638 -3.39 -11.55 14.86
N ARG A 639 -3.08 -12.04 13.66
CA ARG A 639 -4.08 -12.28 12.59
C ARG A 639 -5.06 -13.41 12.94
N SER A 640 -4.68 -14.33 13.82
CA SER A 640 -5.56 -15.40 14.29
C SER A 640 -6.58 -14.95 15.37
N LEU A 641 -6.37 -13.76 15.95
CA LEU A 641 -7.29 -13.21 16.94
C LEU A 641 -8.60 -12.78 16.29
N PRO A 642 -9.73 -12.90 17.01
CA PRO A 642 -10.97 -12.28 16.57
C PRO A 642 -10.85 -10.75 16.53
N GLU A 643 -11.78 -10.08 15.86
CA GLU A 643 -11.79 -8.62 15.83
C GLU A 643 -11.91 -8.06 17.25
N GLY A 644 -10.99 -7.17 17.65
CA GLY A 644 -10.86 -6.72 19.04
C GLY A 644 -12.14 -6.16 19.67
N MET A 645 -13.01 -5.51 18.89
CA MET A 645 -14.29 -4.99 19.40
C MET A 645 -15.18 -6.09 19.98
N THR A 646 -15.17 -7.29 19.38
CA THR A 646 -16.05 -8.40 19.78
C THR A 646 -15.81 -8.87 21.21
N TYR A 647 -14.58 -8.72 21.73
CA TYR A 647 -14.27 -8.99 23.13
C TYR A 647 -15.15 -8.15 24.06
N GLY A 648 -15.18 -6.83 23.84
CA GLY A 648 -15.97 -5.90 24.64
C GLY A 648 -17.47 -6.15 24.51
N LEU A 649 -17.95 -6.46 23.30
CA LEU A 649 -19.36 -6.81 23.06
C LEU A 649 -19.77 -8.05 23.86
N LEU A 650 -19.00 -9.13 23.75
CA LEU A 650 -19.27 -10.39 24.43
C LEU A 650 -19.16 -10.28 25.94
N ARG A 651 -18.17 -9.54 26.45
CA ARG A 651 -17.92 -9.40 27.89
C ARG A 651 -18.93 -8.49 28.57
N TYR A 652 -19.29 -7.38 27.93
CA TYR A 652 -20.05 -6.32 28.58
C TYR A 652 -21.50 -6.20 28.11
N LEU A 653 -21.83 -6.53 26.85
CA LEU A 653 -23.18 -6.35 26.29
C LEU A 653 -23.97 -7.66 26.16
N ASN A 654 -23.28 -8.77 25.88
CA ASN A 654 -23.91 -10.09 25.75
C ASN A 654 -24.07 -10.76 27.12
N SER A 655 -25.31 -11.09 27.50
CA SER A 655 -25.61 -11.75 28.78
C SER A 655 -25.59 -13.28 28.74
N ASP A 656 -25.50 -13.87 27.54
CA ASP A 656 -25.47 -15.33 27.32
C ASP A 656 -24.04 -15.90 27.35
N VAL A 657 -23.01 -15.04 27.25
CA VAL A 657 -21.61 -15.43 27.16
C VAL A 657 -20.83 -15.02 28.42
N ASP A 658 -20.31 -16.01 29.15
CA ASP A 658 -19.41 -15.77 30.27
C ASP A 658 -17.95 -15.62 29.81
N LEU A 659 -17.39 -14.42 30.02
CA LEU A 659 -15.99 -14.03 29.82
C LEU A 659 -15.38 -13.43 31.10
N THR A 660 -15.58 -14.03 32.27
CA THR A 660 -15.11 -13.54 33.59
C THR A 660 -13.62 -13.80 33.93
N GLY A 661 -12.75 -13.98 32.94
CA GLY A 661 -11.30 -14.18 33.15
C GLY A 661 -10.57 -12.94 33.67
N ALA A 662 -9.38 -13.14 34.25
CA ALA A 662 -8.50 -12.06 34.69
C ALA A 662 -7.92 -11.34 33.46
N GLU A 663 -8.04 -10.02 33.44
CA GLU A 663 -7.51 -9.19 32.36
C GLU A 663 -5.99 -9.01 32.48
N PRO A 664 -5.29 -8.79 31.37
CA PRO A 664 -3.86 -8.51 31.41
C PRO A 664 -3.54 -7.28 32.27
N THR A 665 -2.48 -7.37 33.06
CA THR A 665 -2.02 -6.27 33.94
C THR A 665 -1.13 -5.26 33.21
N VAL A 666 -0.95 -5.42 31.90
CA VAL A 666 -0.05 -4.62 31.07
C VAL A 666 -0.87 -4.00 29.95
N GLY A 667 -0.88 -2.68 29.84
CA GLY A 667 -1.62 -1.92 28.83
C GLY A 667 -0.73 -1.46 27.67
N PHE A 668 -1.29 -1.43 26.46
CA PHE A 668 -0.66 -0.87 25.27
C PHE A 668 -1.66 -0.09 24.42
N ASN A 669 -1.28 1.11 24.00
CA ASN A 669 -2.08 1.98 23.16
C ASN A 669 -1.19 2.68 22.12
N TYR A 670 -1.64 2.73 20.87
CA TYR A 670 -0.98 3.48 19.80
C TYR A 670 -1.93 4.57 19.27
N LEU A 671 -1.58 5.83 19.53
CA LEU A 671 -2.39 7.01 19.20
C LEU A 671 -2.20 7.51 17.76
N GLY A 672 -1.37 6.82 16.96
CA GLY A 672 -1.03 7.24 15.61
C GLY A 672 -0.16 8.50 15.55
N ARG A 673 -0.16 9.15 14.38
CA ARG A 673 0.47 10.47 14.18
C ARG A 673 -0.37 11.61 14.76
N LEU A 674 0.21 12.35 15.71
CA LEU A 674 -0.31 13.58 16.30
C LEU A 674 0.33 14.78 15.60
N GLY A 675 -0.46 15.64 14.94
CA GLY A 675 0.02 16.95 14.46
C GLY A 675 -0.26 17.37 13.01
N SER A 676 -0.86 16.52 12.15
CA SER A 676 -1.27 16.97 10.81
C SER A 676 -2.68 17.57 10.81
N ALA A 677 -2.83 18.76 11.41
CA ALA A 677 -3.83 19.69 10.88
C ALA A 677 -3.29 20.07 9.50
N GLY A 678 -3.91 19.49 8.46
CA GLY A 678 -3.34 19.39 7.11
C GLY A 678 -2.61 20.65 6.66
N ALA A 679 -1.47 20.46 6.00
CA ALA A 679 -0.62 21.51 5.46
C ALA A 679 -1.40 22.47 4.53
N VAL A 680 -2.04 23.47 5.12
CA VAL A 680 -2.38 24.71 4.44
C VAL A 680 -1.09 25.53 4.44
N ARG A 681 -0.70 26.06 3.28
CA ARG A 681 0.58 26.75 3.04
C ARG A 681 1.05 27.62 4.23
N PRO A 682 2.38 27.75 4.48
CA PRO A 682 2.96 28.52 5.60
C PRO A 682 2.48 29.96 5.74
N GLU A 683 1.89 30.56 4.71
CA GLU A 683 1.31 31.91 4.75
C GLU A 683 -0.05 31.98 5.47
N SER A 684 -0.65 30.83 5.85
CA SER A 684 -2.02 30.70 6.39
C SER A 684 -2.09 30.28 7.86
N HIS A 685 -0.98 29.82 8.44
CA HIS A 685 -0.94 29.23 9.78
C HIS A 685 -1.29 30.23 10.90
N ASP A 686 -1.00 31.52 10.73
CA ASP A 686 -1.25 32.56 11.75
C ASP A 686 -2.75 32.91 11.93
N GLN A 687 -3.66 32.31 11.14
CA GLN A 687 -5.09 32.63 11.13
C GLN A 687 -6.02 31.50 11.65
N LEU A 688 -5.47 30.35 12.03
CA LEU A 688 -6.23 29.16 12.48
C LEU A 688 -5.90 28.77 13.93
N TRP A 689 -6.83 28.08 14.58
CA TRP A 689 -6.66 27.52 15.92
C TRP A 689 -5.82 26.25 15.86
N GLN A 690 -4.86 26.13 16.78
CA GLN A 690 -3.85 25.06 16.77
C GLN A 690 -3.66 24.44 18.14
N VAL A 691 -3.29 23.17 18.23
CA VAL A 691 -2.96 22.55 19.52
C VAL A 691 -1.66 23.17 20.04
N SER A 692 -1.65 23.61 21.29
CA SER A 692 -0.49 24.21 21.95
C SER A 692 0.53 23.13 22.36
N PRO A 693 1.85 23.39 22.25
CA PRO A 693 2.89 22.52 22.80
C PRO A 693 2.73 22.25 24.30
N ASP A 694 2.14 23.19 25.04
CA ASP A 694 1.93 23.11 26.50
C ASP A 694 0.89 22.05 26.90
N THR A 695 0.20 21.42 25.93
CA THR A 695 -0.89 20.47 26.18
C THR A 695 -0.46 19.30 27.06
N ALA A 696 0.75 18.75 26.88
CA ALA A 696 1.18 17.58 27.64
C ALA A 696 1.39 17.89 29.13
N GLU A 697 1.98 19.04 29.45
CA GLU A 697 2.18 19.49 30.82
C GLU A 697 0.84 19.81 31.51
N VAL A 698 -0.04 20.51 30.80
CA VAL A 698 -1.37 20.87 31.29
C VAL A 698 -2.26 19.63 31.47
N ALA A 699 -2.23 18.68 30.54
CA ALA A 699 -2.98 17.44 30.64
C ALA A 699 -2.54 16.62 31.86
N ALA A 700 -1.24 16.47 32.10
CA ALA A 700 -0.72 15.73 33.25
C ALA A 700 -1.20 16.29 34.61
N ALA A 701 -1.26 17.62 34.75
CA ALA A 701 -1.78 18.27 35.95
C ALA A 701 -3.28 18.02 36.15
N VAL A 702 -4.05 17.91 35.07
CA VAL A 702 -5.51 17.73 35.10
C VAL A 702 -5.92 16.25 35.20
N THR A 703 -5.10 15.31 34.73
CA THR A 703 -5.38 13.87 34.78
C THR A 703 -5.00 13.20 36.10
N ALA A 704 -4.33 13.91 37.01
CA ALA A 704 -4.02 13.43 38.36
C ALA A 704 -5.31 13.28 39.20
N LEU A 705 -5.95 12.11 39.06
CA LEU A 705 -7.18 11.72 39.76
C LEU A 705 -6.89 10.61 40.78
N PRO A 706 -7.57 10.59 41.94
CA PRO A 706 -7.52 9.49 42.89
C PRO A 706 -8.37 8.29 42.40
N MET A 707 -8.27 7.99 41.10
CA MET A 707 -8.89 6.85 40.43
C MET A 707 -7.83 5.74 40.30
N PRO A 708 -8.15 4.47 40.57
CA PRO A 708 -7.21 3.36 40.43
C PRO A 708 -6.62 3.26 39.01
N LEU A 709 -5.35 2.87 38.91
CA LEU A 709 -4.74 2.57 37.62
C LEU A 709 -5.41 1.35 36.97
N ALA A 710 -5.64 1.43 35.65
CA ALA A 710 -6.21 0.34 34.88
C ALA A 710 -5.23 -0.84 34.73
N HIS A 711 -3.94 -0.53 34.62
CA HIS A 711 -2.86 -1.50 34.42
C HIS A 711 -1.71 -1.25 35.40
N THR A 712 -0.93 -2.28 35.68
CA THR A 712 0.30 -2.19 36.48
C THR A 712 1.38 -1.39 35.75
N VAL A 713 1.45 -1.53 34.43
CA VAL A 713 2.25 -0.70 33.54
C VAL A 713 1.52 -0.53 32.22
N GLU A 714 1.51 0.69 31.71
CA GLU A 714 0.85 1.09 30.48
C GLU A 714 1.84 1.82 29.59
N LEU A 715 1.86 1.45 28.31
CA LEU A 715 2.64 2.11 27.26
C LEU A 715 1.69 2.80 26.28
N ASN A 716 1.74 4.13 26.26
CA ASN A 716 1.10 4.96 25.24
C ASN A 716 2.15 5.41 24.21
N ALA A 717 2.05 4.92 22.99
CA ALA A 717 2.92 5.29 21.87
C ALA A 717 2.22 6.29 20.94
N SER A 718 2.92 7.32 20.50
CA SER A 718 2.43 8.30 19.53
C SER A 718 3.57 8.81 18.65
N THR A 719 3.26 9.27 17.45
CA THR A 719 4.26 9.91 16.58
C THR A 719 4.02 11.41 16.54
N THR A 720 5.04 12.21 16.84
CA THR A 720 4.99 13.68 16.72
C THR A 720 5.91 14.14 15.59
N GLU A 721 5.51 15.19 14.86
CA GLU A 721 6.37 15.80 13.84
C GLU A 721 7.34 16.79 14.51
N THR A 722 8.63 16.66 14.22
CA THR A 722 9.71 17.55 14.67
C THR A 722 10.37 18.24 13.47
N GLU A 723 11.20 19.27 13.68
CA GLU A 723 11.91 19.95 12.59
C GLU A 723 12.77 19.00 11.73
N ASP A 724 13.30 17.93 12.34
CA ASP A 724 14.14 16.93 11.68
C ASP A 724 13.31 15.78 11.03
N GLY A 725 12.02 15.67 11.37
CA GLY A 725 11.07 14.67 10.88
C GLY A 725 10.22 14.00 11.98
N PRO A 726 9.51 12.90 11.67
CA PRO A 726 8.66 12.21 12.64
C PRO A 726 9.49 11.56 13.74
N SER A 727 9.05 11.68 14.98
CA SER A 727 9.65 11.08 16.19
C SER A 727 8.60 10.24 16.93
N LEU A 728 8.89 8.96 17.15
CA LEU A 728 8.04 8.08 17.96
C LEU A 728 8.29 8.38 19.45
N CYS A 729 7.25 8.79 20.15
CA CYS A 729 7.24 9.10 21.58
C CYS A 729 6.50 8.02 22.36
N ALA A 730 7.12 7.52 23.42
CA ALA A 730 6.52 6.58 24.37
C ALA A 730 6.32 7.26 25.72
N ALA A 731 5.08 7.27 26.19
CA ALA A 731 4.69 7.67 27.53
C ALA A 731 4.33 6.43 28.35
N TRP A 732 5.02 6.26 29.46
CA TRP A 732 4.87 5.14 30.39
C TRP A 732 4.19 5.62 31.65
N THR A 733 3.18 4.88 32.08
CA THR A 733 2.51 5.05 33.37
C THR A 733 2.59 3.72 34.12
N TRP A 734 2.96 3.72 35.40
CA TRP A 734 3.04 2.48 36.17
C TRP A 734 2.64 2.63 37.63
N ALA A 735 2.29 1.50 38.24
CA ALA A 735 2.00 1.31 39.65
C ALA A 735 3.30 1.28 40.47
N PRO A 736 3.61 2.31 41.30
CA PRO A 736 4.84 2.34 42.09
C PRO A 736 4.91 1.26 43.17
N SER A 737 3.78 0.64 43.54
CA SER A 737 3.77 -0.50 44.45
C SER A 737 4.39 -1.77 43.83
N VAL A 738 4.48 -1.85 42.50
CA VAL A 738 4.96 -3.03 41.76
C VAL A 738 6.28 -2.78 41.03
N LEU A 739 6.43 -1.61 40.39
CA LEU A 739 7.62 -1.26 39.60
C LEU A 739 8.26 0.04 40.11
N ASP A 740 9.59 0.07 40.16
CA ASP A 740 10.35 1.30 40.38
C ASP A 740 10.75 2.00 39.07
N GLU A 741 11.25 3.22 39.17
CA GLU A 741 11.69 4.03 38.03
C GLU A 741 12.81 3.35 37.22
N VAL A 742 13.71 2.62 37.88
CA VAL A 742 14.83 1.92 37.22
C VAL A 742 14.31 0.77 36.37
N GLN A 743 13.31 0.04 36.87
CA GLN A 743 12.62 -1.03 36.18
C GLN A 743 11.81 -0.50 34.98
N ALA A 744 11.05 0.59 35.16
CA ALA A 744 10.32 1.23 34.07
C ALA A 744 11.27 1.74 32.97
N ALA A 745 12.37 2.41 33.33
CA ALA A 745 13.39 2.86 32.38
C ALA A 745 14.14 1.70 31.71
N ARG A 746 14.30 0.54 32.37
CA ARG A 746 14.83 -0.68 31.74
C ARG A 746 13.84 -1.21 30.71
N LEU A 747 12.56 -1.31 31.03
CA LEU A 747 11.53 -1.80 30.11
C LEU A 747 11.44 -0.89 28.87
N SER A 748 11.47 0.43 29.05
CA SER A 748 11.50 1.39 27.94
C SER A 748 12.72 1.20 27.03
N ARG A 749 13.93 1.01 27.59
CA ARG A 749 15.12 0.71 26.79
C ARG A 749 15.00 -0.58 26.00
N LEU A 750 14.50 -1.65 26.63
CA LEU A 750 14.30 -2.93 25.96
C LEU A 750 13.32 -2.82 24.79
N TRP A 751 12.27 -2.00 24.93
CA TRP A 751 11.32 -1.76 23.85
C TRP A 751 11.98 -1.04 22.66
N PHE A 752 12.72 0.05 22.90
CA PHE A 752 13.43 0.73 21.82
C PHE A 752 14.53 -0.13 21.18
N ASP A 753 15.26 -0.91 21.97
CA ASP A 753 16.25 -1.88 21.48
C ASP A 753 15.61 -2.92 20.54
N ALA A 754 14.43 -3.44 20.91
CA ALA A 754 13.68 -4.37 20.07
C ALA A 754 13.25 -3.71 18.75
N LEU A 755 12.71 -2.49 18.80
CA LEU A 755 12.30 -1.74 17.60
C LEU A 755 13.49 -1.44 16.68
N ALA A 756 14.62 -0.99 17.23
CA ALA A 756 15.84 -0.74 16.47
C ALA A 756 16.39 -2.04 15.83
N GLY A 757 16.30 -3.15 16.56
CA GLY A 757 16.64 -4.49 16.07
C GLY A 757 15.76 -4.95 14.90
N ILE A 758 14.45 -4.73 14.99
CA ILE A 758 13.50 -4.98 13.89
C ILE A 758 13.87 -4.12 12.66
N CYS A 759 14.16 -2.83 12.85
CA CYS A 759 14.62 -1.97 11.75
C CYS A 759 15.94 -2.45 11.14
N ALA A 760 16.89 -2.90 11.96
CA ALA A 760 18.16 -3.46 11.50
C ALA A 760 17.94 -4.72 10.66
N HIS A 761 17.04 -5.60 11.08
CA HIS A 761 16.66 -6.80 10.34
C HIS A 761 16.12 -6.44 8.94
N VAL A 762 15.18 -5.49 8.85
CA VAL A 762 14.62 -5.06 7.55
C VAL A 762 15.67 -4.38 6.67
N ARG A 763 16.53 -3.52 7.23
CA ARG A 763 17.66 -2.92 6.48
C ARG A 763 18.64 -3.96 5.92
N SER A 764 18.74 -5.13 6.55
CA SER A 764 19.55 -6.24 6.05
C SER A 764 18.85 -7.12 4.99
N GLY A 765 17.66 -6.73 4.54
CA GLY A 765 16.85 -7.48 3.57
C GLY A 765 15.85 -8.46 4.21
N GLY A 766 15.63 -8.34 5.53
CA GLY A 766 14.66 -9.16 6.26
C GLY A 766 13.20 -8.74 6.01
N GLY A 767 12.28 -9.70 6.12
CA GLY A 767 10.85 -9.52 5.84
C GLY A 767 10.24 -10.74 5.14
N GLY A 768 9.20 -10.49 4.35
CA GLY A 768 8.57 -11.45 3.44
C GLY A 768 7.20 -11.92 3.90
N LEU A 769 6.58 -12.72 3.03
CA LEU A 769 5.19 -13.16 3.15
C LEU A 769 4.97 -14.13 4.32
N THR A 770 3.74 -14.07 4.84
CA THR A 770 3.14 -14.97 5.84
C THR A 770 1.86 -15.60 5.27
N PRO A 771 1.36 -16.72 5.83
CA PRO A 771 0.15 -17.38 5.34
C PRO A 771 -1.06 -16.45 5.21
N SER A 772 -1.22 -15.48 6.12
CA SER A 772 -2.30 -14.50 6.03
C SER A 772 -2.20 -13.55 4.82
N ASP A 773 -1.02 -13.37 4.23
CA ASP A 773 -0.81 -12.46 3.09
C ASP A 773 -1.23 -13.07 1.75
N ILE A 774 -1.19 -14.40 1.64
CA ILE A 774 -1.38 -15.08 0.35
C ILE A 774 -2.80 -15.63 0.16
N VAL A 775 -3.69 -15.47 1.15
CA VAL A 775 -5.09 -15.91 1.10
C VAL A 775 -5.75 -15.44 -0.22
N PRO A 776 -6.35 -16.35 -1.01
CA PRO A 776 -6.83 -17.68 -0.64
C PRO A 776 -5.84 -18.84 -0.80
N ALA A 777 -4.58 -18.62 -1.22
CA ALA A 777 -3.59 -19.69 -1.28
C ALA A 777 -3.31 -20.25 0.12
N ARG A 778 -3.12 -21.56 0.21
CA ARG A 778 -2.93 -22.27 1.49
C ARG A 778 -1.54 -22.89 1.55
N LEU A 779 -0.58 -22.12 2.03
CA LEU A 779 0.77 -22.60 2.33
C LEU A 779 1.10 -22.34 3.79
N THR A 780 1.85 -23.25 4.40
CA THR A 780 2.45 -23.04 5.72
C THR A 780 3.60 -22.04 5.62
N GLN A 781 3.96 -21.40 6.73
CA GLN A 781 5.12 -20.49 6.76
C GLN A 781 6.41 -21.17 6.27
N HIS A 782 6.59 -22.47 6.56
CA HIS A 782 7.79 -23.19 6.13
C HIS A 782 7.83 -23.35 4.60
N GLU A 783 6.69 -23.65 3.98
CA GLU A 783 6.56 -23.75 2.53
C GLU A 783 6.81 -22.40 1.85
N LEU A 784 6.30 -21.30 2.44
CA LEU A 784 6.58 -19.94 1.97
C LEU A 784 8.06 -19.57 2.08
N ASP A 785 8.70 -19.86 3.21
CA ASP A 785 10.12 -19.59 3.41
C ASP A 785 10.97 -20.42 2.44
N ASP A 786 10.56 -21.64 2.12
CA ASP A 786 11.22 -22.45 1.09
C ASP A 786 11.06 -21.85 -0.30
N LEU A 787 9.86 -21.41 -0.66
CA LEU A 787 9.63 -20.74 -1.94
C LEU A 787 10.45 -19.46 -2.07
N ALA A 788 10.52 -18.66 -1.00
CA ALA A 788 11.29 -17.41 -0.97
C ALA A 788 12.81 -17.64 -1.07
N ARG A 789 13.30 -18.85 -0.78
CA ARG A 789 14.71 -19.24 -1.04
C ARG A 789 14.96 -19.54 -2.50
N ASP A 790 13.98 -20.09 -3.20
CA ASP A 790 14.08 -20.50 -4.60
C ASP A 790 13.79 -19.31 -5.54
N HIS A 791 12.93 -18.38 -5.12
CA HIS A 791 12.40 -17.29 -5.93
C HIS A 791 12.25 -15.99 -5.13
N ALA A 792 12.43 -14.83 -5.79
CA ALA A 792 11.98 -13.55 -5.26
C ALA A 792 10.47 -13.41 -5.55
N ILE A 793 9.65 -13.42 -4.50
CA ILE A 793 8.19 -13.54 -4.59
C ILE A 793 7.55 -12.23 -4.19
N ASP A 794 6.68 -11.72 -5.06
CA ASP A 794 5.74 -10.65 -4.71
C ASP A 794 4.49 -11.26 -4.09
N ASP A 795 4.00 -12.33 -4.72
CA ASP A 795 2.70 -12.87 -4.39
C ASP A 795 2.55 -14.37 -4.71
N VAL A 796 1.60 -15.04 -4.04
CA VAL A 796 1.26 -16.45 -4.29
C VAL A 796 -0.25 -16.61 -4.40
N LEU A 797 -0.71 -17.15 -5.53
CA LEU A 797 -2.13 -17.40 -5.78
C LEU A 797 -2.37 -18.92 -5.95
N PRO A 798 -3.55 -19.43 -5.60
CA PRO A 798 -3.97 -20.75 -6.03
C PRO A 798 -4.26 -20.75 -7.54
N LEU A 799 -4.29 -21.92 -8.17
CA LEU A 799 -4.70 -22.04 -9.56
C LEU A 799 -6.22 -21.90 -9.71
N THR A 800 -6.67 -21.29 -10.79
CA THR A 800 -8.09 -21.37 -11.17
C THR A 800 -8.43 -22.79 -11.64
N PRO A 801 -9.71 -23.19 -11.60
CA PRO A 801 -10.16 -24.48 -12.10
C PRO A 801 -9.64 -24.86 -13.48
N LEU A 802 -9.63 -23.90 -14.43
CA LEU A 802 -9.11 -24.16 -15.77
C LEU A 802 -7.58 -24.27 -15.77
N GLN A 803 -6.86 -23.47 -14.98
CA GLN A 803 -5.41 -23.59 -14.84
C GLN A 803 -5.00 -24.98 -14.33
N HIS A 804 -5.74 -25.58 -13.40
CA HIS A 804 -5.50 -26.97 -12.96
C HIS A 804 -5.59 -27.96 -14.13
N GLY A 805 -6.64 -27.87 -14.95
CA GLY A 805 -6.81 -28.72 -16.12
C GLY A 805 -5.69 -28.54 -17.15
N LEU A 806 -5.28 -27.29 -17.40
CA LEU A 806 -4.19 -26.97 -18.32
C LEU A 806 -2.83 -27.44 -17.81
N LEU A 807 -2.54 -27.29 -16.51
CA LEU A 807 -1.31 -27.77 -15.91
C LEU A 807 -1.22 -29.30 -15.97
N PHE A 808 -2.33 -30.00 -15.80
CA PHE A 808 -2.39 -31.45 -16.00
C PHE A 808 -2.06 -31.83 -17.45
N GLN A 809 -2.69 -31.18 -18.43
CA GLN A 809 -2.45 -31.43 -19.86
C GLN A 809 -1.01 -31.13 -20.31
N ALA A 810 -0.42 -30.04 -19.80
CA ALA A 810 0.97 -29.69 -20.08
C ALA A 810 1.94 -30.77 -19.57
N ASN A 811 1.68 -31.34 -18.39
CA ASN A 811 2.52 -32.41 -17.82
C ASN A 811 2.37 -33.74 -18.59
N THR A 812 1.18 -34.11 -19.05
CA THR A 812 0.92 -35.37 -19.76
C THR A 812 1.38 -35.34 -21.22
N SER A 813 1.40 -34.16 -21.85
CA SER A 813 1.72 -33.99 -23.27
C SER A 813 3.21 -33.74 -23.56
N ARG A 814 4.07 -33.68 -22.52
CA ARG A 814 5.52 -33.47 -22.67
C ARG A 814 6.14 -34.46 -23.67
N GLY A 815 6.65 -33.94 -24.78
CA GLY A 815 7.32 -34.73 -25.84
C GLY A 815 6.44 -35.15 -27.02
N HIS A 816 5.17 -34.75 -27.10
CA HIS A 816 4.30 -34.95 -28.27
C HIS A 816 4.29 -33.71 -29.18
N SER A 817 4.21 -33.91 -30.51
CA SER A 817 4.68 -32.99 -31.55
C SER A 817 3.87 -31.71 -31.83
N ASP A 818 2.77 -31.47 -31.12
CA ASP A 818 1.75 -30.51 -31.58
C ASP A 818 1.56 -29.28 -30.71
N ASP A 819 2.41 -29.08 -29.69
CA ASP A 819 2.43 -27.88 -28.83
C ASP A 819 1.01 -27.40 -28.46
N VAL A 820 0.16 -28.32 -28.00
CA VAL A 820 -1.23 -28.01 -27.65
C VAL A 820 -1.23 -27.03 -26.49
N TYR A 821 -2.10 -26.02 -26.55
CA TYR A 821 -2.13 -24.88 -25.62
C TYR A 821 -0.97 -23.89 -25.70
N ALA A 822 0.05 -24.12 -26.55
CA ALA A 822 0.99 -23.09 -26.95
C ALA A 822 0.36 -22.23 -28.06
N MET A 823 -0.11 -21.06 -27.65
CA MET A 823 -0.70 -20.04 -28.50
C MET A 823 0.41 -19.15 -29.05
N GLN A 824 0.29 -18.74 -30.30
CA GLN A 824 1.25 -17.84 -30.92
C GLN A 824 0.52 -16.83 -31.80
N LEU A 825 0.77 -15.56 -31.54
CA LEU A 825 0.25 -14.43 -32.31
C LEU A 825 1.41 -13.77 -33.04
N ASP A 826 1.25 -13.57 -34.34
CA ASP A 826 2.26 -13.02 -35.23
C ASP A 826 1.71 -11.77 -35.92
N ILE A 827 2.40 -10.65 -35.72
CA ILE A 827 1.96 -9.31 -36.13
C ILE A 827 3.01 -8.74 -37.07
N THR A 828 2.62 -8.52 -38.33
CA THR A 828 3.46 -7.79 -39.29
C THR A 828 3.26 -6.29 -39.09
N ILE A 829 4.37 -5.60 -38.84
CA ILE A 829 4.44 -4.16 -38.61
C ILE A 829 5.30 -3.56 -39.72
N THR A 830 4.79 -2.53 -40.38
CA THR A 830 5.56 -1.75 -41.36
C THR A 830 5.79 -0.32 -40.87
N GLY A 831 6.97 0.23 -41.14
CA GLY A 831 7.40 1.58 -40.73
C GLY A 831 8.62 1.57 -39.79
N PRO A 832 9.05 2.75 -39.31
CA PRO A 832 10.28 2.89 -38.52
C PRO A 832 10.06 2.47 -37.06
N LEU A 833 10.17 1.18 -36.76
CA LEU A 833 9.97 0.64 -35.41
C LEU A 833 11.28 0.68 -34.61
N ASP A 834 11.19 1.22 -33.40
CA ASP A 834 12.27 1.17 -32.42
C ASP A 834 12.14 -0.12 -31.57
N ALA A 835 13.12 -1.00 -31.68
CA ALA A 835 13.11 -2.29 -30.98
C ALA A 835 13.24 -2.15 -29.46
N ASP A 836 14.06 -1.21 -28.99
CA ASP A 836 14.33 -1.00 -27.57
C ASP A 836 13.09 -0.40 -26.89
N ARG A 837 12.44 0.55 -27.59
CA ARG A 837 11.18 1.14 -27.16
C ARG A 837 10.03 0.11 -27.11
N LEU A 838 9.99 -0.84 -28.06
CA LEU A 838 9.01 -1.93 -28.02
C LEU A 838 9.30 -2.93 -26.89
N GLN A 839 10.57 -3.26 -26.66
CA GLN A 839 10.97 -4.09 -25.53
C GLN A 839 10.55 -3.45 -24.20
N GLU A 840 10.79 -2.15 -24.03
CA GLU A 840 10.41 -1.41 -22.83
C GLU A 840 8.89 -1.36 -22.64
N ALA A 841 8.14 -1.19 -23.73
CA ALA A 841 6.69 -1.25 -23.70
C ALA A 841 6.16 -2.61 -23.25
N VAL A 842 6.74 -3.71 -23.76
CA VAL A 842 6.39 -5.07 -23.30
C VAL A 842 6.75 -5.26 -21.83
N ARG A 843 7.92 -4.80 -21.38
CA ARG A 843 8.33 -4.84 -19.97
C ARG A 843 7.35 -4.08 -19.07
N THR A 844 6.94 -2.87 -19.49
CA THR A 844 5.97 -2.04 -18.78
C THR A 844 4.63 -2.76 -18.62
N VAL A 845 4.14 -3.41 -19.68
CA VAL A 845 2.88 -4.14 -19.67
C VAL A 845 2.96 -5.44 -18.85
N VAL A 846 4.11 -6.11 -18.81
CA VAL A 846 4.33 -7.28 -17.95
C VAL A 846 4.42 -6.87 -16.48
N ASN A 847 5.07 -5.76 -16.13
CA ASN A 847 5.05 -5.21 -14.78
C ASN A 847 3.63 -4.82 -14.34
N ARG A 848 2.83 -4.33 -15.28
CA ARG A 848 1.41 -4.00 -15.07
C ARG A 848 0.54 -5.24 -14.85
N HIS A 849 0.85 -6.37 -15.50
CA HIS A 849 0.11 -7.64 -15.40
C HIS A 849 1.06 -8.78 -15.01
N PRO A 850 1.50 -8.82 -13.73
CA PRO A 850 2.59 -9.69 -13.30
C PRO A 850 2.25 -11.19 -13.40
N ASN A 851 0.97 -11.54 -13.49
CA ASN A 851 0.49 -12.90 -13.76
C ASN A 851 0.92 -13.46 -15.13
N LEU A 852 1.33 -12.61 -16.08
CA LEU A 852 1.95 -13.06 -17.33
C LEU A 852 3.30 -13.73 -17.11
N ALA A 853 4.03 -13.33 -16.06
CA ALA A 853 5.31 -13.89 -15.66
C ALA A 853 5.19 -14.94 -14.54
N ALA A 854 3.96 -15.41 -14.26
CA ALA A 854 3.71 -16.39 -13.20
C ALA A 854 4.45 -17.71 -13.46
N ARG A 855 4.94 -18.31 -12.37
CA ARG A 855 5.54 -19.66 -12.36
C ARG A 855 4.62 -20.64 -11.65
N PHE A 856 4.55 -21.88 -12.12
CA PHE A 856 3.64 -22.87 -11.55
C PHE A 856 4.42 -23.93 -10.76
N ASP A 857 4.13 -24.03 -9.47
CA ASP A 857 4.74 -25.03 -8.59
C ASP A 857 3.70 -26.07 -8.13
N LYS A 858 4.12 -27.33 -8.16
CA LYS A 858 3.29 -28.52 -7.86
C LYS A 858 3.82 -29.33 -6.67
N ARG A 859 4.81 -28.80 -5.94
CA ARG A 859 5.43 -29.48 -4.79
C ARG A 859 4.53 -29.56 -3.54
N PHE A 860 3.44 -28.80 -3.50
CA PHE A 860 2.50 -28.73 -2.38
C PHE A 860 1.22 -29.52 -2.66
N ASP A 861 0.39 -29.69 -1.63
CA ASP A 861 -0.90 -30.40 -1.73
C ASP A 861 -1.81 -29.79 -2.81
N GLU A 862 -1.86 -28.45 -2.86
CA GLU A 862 -2.50 -27.70 -3.94
C GLU A 862 -1.41 -26.97 -4.74
N PRO A 863 -1.34 -27.15 -6.07
CA PRO A 863 -0.42 -26.39 -6.90
C PRO A 863 -0.72 -24.88 -6.80
N VAL A 864 0.32 -24.08 -6.88
CA VAL A 864 0.24 -22.62 -6.75
C VAL A 864 0.89 -21.93 -7.96
N GLN A 865 0.45 -20.71 -8.22
CA GLN A 865 1.12 -19.79 -9.13
C GLN A 865 1.90 -18.77 -8.30
N ILE A 866 3.19 -18.65 -8.58
CA ILE A 866 4.13 -17.75 -7.92
C ILE A 866 4.27 -16.52 -8.80
N ILE A 867 3.96 -15.37 -8.24
CA ILE A 867 4.11 -14.07 -8.89
C ILE A 867 5.48 -13.51 -8.48
N PRO A 868 6.40 -13.29 -9.44
CA PRO A 868 7.75 -12.82 -9.13
C PRO A 868 7.77 -11.35 -8.70
N ALA A 869 8.64 -11.01 -7.75
CA ALA A 869 8.90 -9.63 -7.29
C ALA A 869 9.37 -8.69 -8.42
N THR A 870 9.98 -9.25 -9.46
CA THR A 870 10.34 -8.51 -10.68
C THR A 870 9.89 -9.34 -11.87
N PRO A 871 8.67 -9.07 -12.40
CA PRO A 871 8.12 -9.87 -13.48
C PRO A 871 8.83 -9.56 -14.79
N THR A 872 9.60 -10.53 -15.27
CA THR A 872 10.32 -10.44 -16.55
C THR A 872 9.96 -11.61 -17.44
N VAL A 873 9.73 -11.34 -18.72
CA VAL A 873 9.48 -12.36 -19.73
C VAL A 873 10.65 -12.41 -20.72
N PRO A 874 10.98 -13.59 -21.27
CA PRO A 874 11.99 -13.70 -22.32
C PRO A 874 11.65 -12.83 -23.54
N TRP A 875 12.62 -12.03 -23.96
CA TRP A 875 12.59 -11.17 -25.14
C TRP A 875 13.79 -11.47 -26.03
N GLN A 876 13.60 -11.50 -27.34
CA GLN A 876 14.71 -11.61 -28.29
C GLN A 876 14.45 -10.79 -29.56
N VAL A 877 15.52 -10.26 -30.13
CA VAL A 877 15.51 -9.62 -31.45
C VAL A 877 16.29 -10.51 -32.41
N VAL A 878 15.68 -10.90 -33.52
CA VAL A 878 16.28 -11.80 -34.52
C VAL A 878 16.25 -11.12 -35.88
N GLU A 879 17.39 -11.16 -36.58
CA GLU A 879 17.47 -10.70 -37.97
C GLU A 879 17.40 -11.91 -38.91
N ILE A 880 16.39 -11.91 -39.80
CA ILE A 880 16.23 -12.96 -40.81
C ILE A 880 16.06 -12.26 -42.16
N ASP A 881 17.04 -12.48 -43.03
CA ASP A 881 17.05 -11.95 -44.39
C ASP A 881 16.09 -12.76 -45.29
N VAL A 882 15.15 -12.06 -45.91
CA VAL A 882 14.11 -12.65 -46.78
C VAL A 882 14.68 -13.18 -48.09
N GLU A 883 15.84 -12.67 -48.53
CA GLU A 883 16.49 -13.12 -49.75
C GLU A 883 17.14 -14.51 -49.59
N GLN A 884 17.25 -15.02 -48.36
CA GLN A 884 17.76 -16.35 -48.09
C GLN A 884 16.73 -17.43 -48.42
N ALA A 885 17.17 -18.46 -49.16
CA ALA A 885 16.31 -19.56 -49.58
C ALA A 885 15.70 -20.38 -48.42
N ASP A 886 16.22 -20.23 -47.20
CA ASP A 886 15.75 -20.90 -45.98
C ASP A 886 14.95 -19.97 -45.04
N TYR A 887 14.57 -18.75 -45.47
CA TYR A 887 13.79 -17.79 -44.66
C TYR A 887 12.58 -18.43 -43.96
N GLU A 888 11.69 -19.09 -44.72
CA GLU A 888 10.48 -19.72 -44.18
C GLU A 888 10.82 -20.81 -43.16
N GLN A 889 11.87 -21.60 -43.43
CA GLN A 889 12.32 -22.67 -42.55
C GLN A 889 12.91 -22.13 -41.24
N ARG A 890 13.69 -21.04 -41.31
CA ARG A 890 14.27 -20.37 -40.13
C ARG A 890 13.19 -19.75 -39.25
N LEU A 891 12.22 -19.07 -39.86
CA LEU A 891 11.08 -18.49 -39.17
C LEU A 891 10.23 -19.57 -38.50
N GLU A 892 9.86 -20.63 -39.22
CA GLU A 892 9.08 -21.73 -38.67
C GLU A 892 9.84 -22.43 -37.52
N GLY A 893 11.15 -22.61 -37.67
CA GLY A 893 12.03 -23.14 -36.62
C GLY A 893 12.06 -22.28 -35.36
N LEU A 894 12.17 -20.95 -35.49
CA LEU A 894 12.11 -20.02 -34.37
C LEU A 894 10.75 -20.08 -33.68
N CYS A 895 9.66 -19.99 -34.46
CA CYS A 895 8.30 -20.06 -33.94
C CYS A 895 8.03 -21.39 -33.23
N ALA A 896 8.55 -22.52 -33.74
CA ALA A 896 8.45 -23.82 -33.09
C ALA A 896 9.25 -23.91 -31.79
N ALA A 897 10.47 -23.37 -31.76
CA ALA A 897 11.28 -23.33 -30.55
C ALA A 897 10.62 -22.51 -29.44
N GLU A 898 10.03 -21.36 -29.77
CA GLU A 898 9.28 -20.53 -28.82
C GLU A 898 8.04 -21.26 -28.27
N ARG A 899 7.30 -22.00 -29.12
CA ARG A 899 6.15 -22.80 -28.67
C ARG A 899 6.55 -23.95 -27.76
N ALA A 900 7.60 -24.68 -28.11
CA ALA A 900 8.13 -25.74 -27.28
C ALA A 900 8.58 -25.22 -25.90
N ALA A 901 9.16 -24.00 -25.85
CA ALA A 901 9.60 -23.39 -24.60
C ALA A 901 8.42 -23.05 -23.66
N VAL A 902 7.33 -22.47 -24.18
CA VAL A 902 6.17 -22.12 -23.33
C VAL A 902 5.37 -23.34 -22.86
N CYS A 903 5.50 -24.51 -23.50
CA CYS A 903 4.91 -25.75 -23.01
C CYS A 903 5.54 -26.24 -21.70
N ASP A 904 6.78 -25.86 -21.39
CA ASP A 904 7.39 -26.15 -20.09
C ASP A 904 7.02 -25.08 -19.04
N VAL A 905 5.74 -25.02 -18.68
CA VAL A 905 5.18 -24.04 -17.73
C VAL A 905 5.75 -24.13 -16.30
N VAL A 906 6.51 -25.19 -15.98
CA VAL A 906 7.11 -25.40 -14.66
C VAL A 906 8.52 -24.83 -14.60
N ASN A 907 9.33 -25.02 -15.65
CA ASN A 907 10.74 -24.59 -15.63
C ASN A 907 11.04 -23.38 -16.54
N GLN A 908 10.12 -23.02 -17.42
CA GLN A 908 10.26 -21.91 -18.37
C GLN A 908 9.12 -20.90 -18.21
N SER A 909 9.30 -19.71 -18.78
CA SER A 909 8.24 -18.69 -18.81
C SER A 909 7.08 -19.15 -19.69
N ALA A 910 5.85 -19.03 -19.18
CA ALA A 910 4.63 -19.29 -19.91
C ALA A 910 4.27 -18.18 -20.91
N PHE A 911 5.02 -17.07 -20.94
CA PHE A 911 4.85 -15.98 -21.90
C PHE A 911 6.22 -15.51 -22.42
N ARG A 912 6.33 -15.29 -23.73
CA ARG A 912 7.56 -14.92 -24.44
C ARG A 912 7.23 -14.01 -25.61
N ALA A 913 8.18 -13.17 -25.98
CA ALA A 913 8.06 -12.24 -27.09
C ALA A 913 9.33 -12.21 -27.94
N ALA A 914 9.18 -12.09 -29.26
CA ALA A 914 10.28 -11.95 -30.19
C ALA A 914 9.97 -10.88 -31.23
N LEU A 915 10.97 -10.06 -31.57
CA LEU A 915 10.92 -9.14 -32.69
C LEU A 915 11.84 -9.64 -33.81
N ILE A 916 11.26 -9.93 -34.96
CA ILE A 916 11.97 -10.42 -36.14
C ILE A 916 12.08 -9.27 -37.13
N ARG A 917 13.29 -8.83 -37.43
CA ARG A 917 13.55 -7.83 -38.47
C ARG A 917 13.68 -8.52 -39.82
N ILE A 918 12.79 -8.15 -40.74
CA ILE A 918 12.71 -8.67 -42.11
C ILE A 918 13.45 -7.71 -43.07
N ASP A 919 13.17 -6.42 -42.92
CA ASP A 919 13.79 -5.31 -43.66
C ASP A 919 13.88 -4.06 -42.75
N GLU A 920 14.46 -2.95 -43.22
CA GLU A 920 14.57 -1.68 -42.49
C GLU A 920 13.21 -1.14 -42.02
N ASN A 921 12.13 -1.38 -42.78
CA ASN A 921 10.77 -0.89 -42.47
C ASN A 921 9.73 -2.02 -42.40
N GLU A 922 10.14 -3.28 -42.29
CA GLU A 922 9.21 -4.41 -42.14
C GLU A 922 9.70 -5.35 -41.03
N HIS A 923 8.82 -5.61 -40.07
CA HIS A 923 9.13 -6.41 -38.90
C HIS A 923 7.97 -7.34 -38.54
N ARG A 924 8.29 -8.44 -37.87
CA ARG A 924 7.29 -9.34 -37.27
C ARG A 924 7.46 -9.36 -35.76
N PHE A 925 6.42 -8.95 -35.06
CA PHE A 925 6.32 -9.07 -33.63
C PHE A 925 5.54 -10.34 -33.28
N VAL A 926 6.25 -11.32 -32.69
CA VAL A 926 5.71 -12.63 -32.35
C VAL A 926 5.56 -12.74 -30.83
N MET A 927 4.33 -12.94 -30.37
CA MET A 927 4.01 -13.22 -28.98
C MET A 927 3.65 -14.70 -28.85
N THR A 928 4.37 -15.42 -28.01
CA THR A 928 4.15 -16.85 -27.78
C THR A 928 3.83 -17.06 -26.30
N TYR A 929 2.74 -17.76 -26.01
CA TYR A 929 2.30 -17.96 -24.63
C TYR A 929 1.57 -19.28 -24.47
N HIS A 930 1.64 -19.85 -23.27
CA HIS A 930 0.78 -20.95 -22.88
C HIS A 930 -0.55 -20.40 -22.42
N HIS A 931 -1.65 -21.04 -22.83
CA HIS A 931 -3.01 -20.58 -22.52
C HIS A 931 -3.31 -20.49 -21.00
N ILE A 932 -2.45 -21.06 -20.14
CA ILE A 932 -2.54 -21.04 -18.67
C ILE A 932 -2.44 -19.62 -18.07
N VAL A 933 -1.76 -18.69 -18.73
CA VAL A 933 -1.58 -17.31 -18.23
C VAL A 933 -2.48 -16.27 -18.92
N LEU A 934 -3.03 -16.59 -20.10
CA LEU A 934 -3.68 -15.60 -20.95
C LEU A 934 -4.83 -16.21 -21.76
N ASP A 935 -5.98 -15.53 -21.78
CA ASP A 935 -7.10 -15.86 -22.65
C ASP A 935 -7.20 -14.98 -23.91
N GLY A 936 -8.09 -15.36 -24.83
CA GLY A 936 -8.27 -14.64 -26.09
C GLY A 936 -8.87 -13.24 -25.93
N TRP A 937 -9.64 -12.97 -24.86
CA TRP A 937 -10.19 -11.64 -24.58
C TRP A 937 -9.09 -10.68 -24.12
N SER A 938 -8.10 -11.19 -23.41
CA SER A 938 -6.95 -10.42 -22.94
C SER A 938 -5.99 -9.99 -24.05
N LEU A 939 -5.91 -10.70 -25.18
CA LEU A 939 -5.02 -10.36 -26.30
C LEU A 939 -5.17 -8.93 -26.84
N PRO A 940 -6.37 -8.47 -27.27
CA PRO A 940 -6.52 -7.11 -27.79
C PRO A 940 -6.27 -6.04 -26.73
N ILE A 941 -6.53 -6.33 -25.45
CA ILE A 941 -6.23 -5.42 -24.34
C ILE A 941 -4.71 -5.28 -24.21
N LEU A 942 -4.00 -6.41 -24.14
CA LEU A 942 -2.56 -6.48 -24.00
C LEU A 942 -1.84 -5.76 -25.13
N LEU A 943 -2.25 -6.00 -26.39
CA LEU A 943 -1.65 -5.33 -27.55
C LEU A 943 -1.90 -3.82 -27.55
N ARG A 944 -3.12 -3.38 -27.23
CA ARG A 944 -3.44 -1.96 -27.14
C ARG A 944 -2.56 -1.28 -26.08
N GLU A 945 -2.37 -1.93 -24.93
CA GLU A 945 -1.50 -1.42 -23.88
C GLU A 945 -0.03 -1.40 -24.28
N VAL A 946 0.47 -2.43 -24.97
CA VAL A 946 1.86 -2.44 -25.49
C VAL A 946 2.10 -1.26 -26.41
N PHE A 947 1.22 -1.01 -27.39
CA PHE A 947 1.41 0.12 -28.28
C PHE A 947 1.15 1.47 -27.60
N ALA A 948 0.19 1.57 -26.69
CA ALA A 948 0.00 2.78 -25.89
C ALA A 948 1.28 3.11 -25.09
N SER A 949 1.86 2.14 -24.39
CA SER A 949 3.14 2.27 -23.70
C SER A 949 4.29 2.59 -24.64
N TYR A 950 4.35 1.96 -25.82
CA TYR A 950 5.32 2.30 -26.86
C TYR A 950 5.23 3.78 -27.18
N TYR A 951 4.04 4.33 -27.43
CA TYR A 951 3.85 5.76 -27.71
C TYR A 951 4.01 6.69 -26.50
N GLY A 952 4.41 6.19 -25.33
CA GLY A 952 4.52 6.98 -24.10
C GLY A 952 3.17 7.44 -23.57
N GLN A 953 2.08 6.81 -24.01
CA GLN A 953 0.75 7.09 -23.50
C GLN A 953 0.62 6.52 -22.09
N ARG A 954 -0.11 7.26 -21.27
CA ARG A 954 -0.32 6.87 -19.89
C ARG A 954 -1.50 5.91 -19.78
N LEU A 955 -1.25 4.76 -19.13
CA LEU A 955 -2.29 3.76 -18.87
C LEU A 955 -2.96 4.02 -17.50
N PRO A 956 -4.28 3.79 -17.36
CA PRO A 956 -4.96 3.80 -16.06
C PRO A 956 -4.42 2.67 -15.18
N VAL A 957 -4.78 2.53 -13.92
CA VAL A 957 -4.28 1.42 -13.07
C VAL A 957 -4.89 0.09 -13.52
N ALA A 958 -4.17 -1.03 -13.41
CA ALA A 958 -4.71 -2.35 -13.76
C ALA A 958 -5.39 -2.98 -12.53
N SER A 959 -6.56 -3.59 -12.72
CA SER A 959 -7.19 -4.37 -11.65
C SER A 959 -6.42 -5.67 -11.42
N PRO A 960 -5.99 -5.98 -10.17
CA PRO A 960 -5.16 -7.16 -9.91
C PRO A 960 -5.88 -8.49 -10.22
N TYR A 961 -5.17 -9.43 -10.85
CA TYR A 961 -5.69 -10.78 -11.13
C TYR A 961 -6.08 -11.54 -9.85
N ARG A 962 -5.40 -11.27 -8.71
CA ARG A 962 -5.76 -11.78 -7.37
C ARG A 962 -7.24 -11.59 -7.06
N ARG A 963 -7.82 -10.44 -7.42
CA ARG A 963 -9.23 -10.13 -7.13
C ARG A 963 -10.18 -11.13 -7.77
N PHE A 964 -9.91 -11.50 -9.02
CA PHE A 964 -10.67 -12.54 -9.73
C PHE A 964 -10.50 -13.92 -9.08
N VAL A 965 -9.26 -14.30 -8.71
CA VAL A 965 -8.97 -15.58 -8.07
C VAL A 965 -9.66 -15.69 -6.70
N THR A 966 -9.62 -14.63 -5.88
CA THR A 966 -10.32 -14.57 -4.58
C THR A 966 -11.83 -14.69 -4.77
N TRP A 967 -12.42 -13.89 -5.66
CA TRP A 967 -13.86 -13.95 -5.96
C TRP A 967 -14.31 -15.35 -6.38
N LEU A 968 -13.49 -16.03 -7.19
CA LEU A 968 -13.77 -17.37 -7.71
C LEU A 968 -13.78 -18.44 -6.62
N ILE A 969 -12.90 -18.34 -5.63
CA ILE A 969 -12.77 -19.32 -4.54
C ILE A 969 -13.87 -19.16 -3.49
N GLU A 970 -14.42 -17.97 -3.35
CA GLU A 970 -15.54 -17.69 -2.43
C GLU A 970 -16.90 -18.19 -2.97
N ARG A 971 -16.97 -18.74 -4.20
CA ARG A 971 -18.23 -19.19 -4.80
C ARG A 971 -18.76 -20.48 -4.16
N ASP A 972 -20.09 -20.62 -4.14
CA ASP A 972 -20.78 -21.84 -3.67
C ASP A 972 -20.60 -23.02 -4.66
N VAL A 973 -19.53 -23.78 -4.44
CA VAL A 973 -19.21 -24.99 -5.20
C VAL A 973 -20.32 -26.05 -5.05
N ASP A 974 -20.90 -26.21 -3.86
CA ASP A 974 -21.90 -27.25 -3.63
C ASP A 974 -23.25 -26.91 -4.26
N GLY A 975 -23.63 -25.63 -4.26
CA GLY A 975 -24.73 -25.08 -5.05
C GLY A 975 -24.54 -25.31 -6.53
N ALA A 976 -23.37 -24.95 -7.07
CA ALA A 976 -23.06 -25.18 -8.48
C ALA A 976 -23.14 -26.67 -8.83
N ARG A 977 -22.58 -27.57 -8.01
CA ARG A 977 -22.68 -29.03 -8.21
C ARG A 977 -24.13 -29.53 -8.26
N ARG A 978 -25.04 -28.96 -7.46
CA ARG A 978 -26.47 -29.32 -7.48
C ARG A 978 -27.12 -28.90 -8.80
N VAL A 979 -26.88 -27.68 -9.26
CA VAL A 979 -27.44 -27.18 -10.52
C VAL A 979 -26.93 -27.97 -11.71
N TRP A 980 -25.62 -28.23 -11.79
CA TRP A 980 -25.05 -29.03 -12.87
C TRP A 980 -25.55 -30.48 -12.89
N ARG A 981 -25.84 -31.07 -11.71
CA ARG A 981 -26.50 -32.38 -11.62
C ARG A 981 -27.90 -32.38 -12.21
N GLU A 982 -28.68 -31.31 -12.02
CA GLU A 982 -30.01 -31.22 -12.59
C GLU A 982 -29.97 -30.97 -14.10
N VAL A 983 -29.08 -30.10 -14.59
CA VAL A 983 -28.90 -29.80 -16.03
C VAL A 983 -28.51 -31.05 -16.83
N LEU A 984 -27.67 -31.91 -16.26
CA LEU A 984 -27.16 -33.13 -16.90
C LEU A 984 -27.87 -34.42 -16.42
N LYS A 985 -29.02 -34.28 -15.76
CA LYS A 985 -29.81 -35.40 -15.27
C LYS A 985 -30.24 -36.33 -16.41
N ASP A 986 -30.13 -37.64 -16.22
CA ASP A 986 -30.44 -38.66 -17.24
C ASP A 986 -29.56 -38.57 -18.51
N PHE A 987 -28.38 -37.94 -18.42
CA PHE A 987 -27.40 -37.96 -19.51
C PHE A 987 -26.57 -39.26 -19.45
N ASP A 988 -27.04 -40.34 -20.09
CA ASP A 988 -26.43 -41.67 -19.95
C ASP A 988 -25.18 -41.91 -20.82
N ARG A 989 -25.14 -41.38 -22.04
CA ARG A 989 -24.10 -41.71 -23.04
C ARG A 989 -23.61 -40.48 -23.81
N PRO A 990 -22.42 -39.95 -23.48
CA PRO A 990 -21.77 -38.88 -24.23
C PRO A 990 -21.68 -39.17 -25.74
N ALA A 991 -22.13 -38.22 -26.55
CA ALA A 991 -22.09 -38.30 -28.01
C ALA A 991 -20.71 -37.85 -28.55
N LEU A 992 -19.72 -38.73 -28.42
CA LEU A 992 -18.33 -38.45 -28.80
C LEU A 992 -18.09 -38.68 -30.31
N VAL A 993 -17.31 -37.83 -30.95
CA VAL A 993 -16.89 -37.99 -32.36
C VAL A 993 -15.65 -38.87 -32.52
N ALA A 994 -14.86 -39.01 -31.46
CA ALA A 994 -13.69 -39.87 -31.37
C ALA A 994 -13.98 -41.12 -30.52
N PRO A 995 -13.27 -42.25 -30.78
CA PRO A 995 -13.28 -43.39 -29.85
C PRO A 995 -12.76 -42.97 -28.47
N LYS A 996 -13.40 -43.47 -27.40
CA LYS A 996 -12.98 -43.21 -26.01
C LYS A 996 -11.51 -43.58 -25.77
N GLY A 997 -10.80 -42.75 -25.01
CA GLY A 997 -9.42 -43.01 -24.55
C GLY A 997 -8.34 -42.79 -25.61
N ARG A 998 -8.67 -42.19 -26.76
CA ARG A 998 -7.68 -41.84 -27.79
C ARG A 998 -6.88 -40.61 -27.37
N LEU A 999 -5.55 -40.67 -27.49
CA LEU A 999 -4.68 -39.51 -27.31
C LEU A 999 -4.88 -38.50 -28.47
N PRO A 1000 -4.77 -37.18 -28.22
CA PRO A 1000 -4.84 -36.17 -29.27
C PRO A 1000 -3.81 -36.45 -30.37
N GLY A 1001 -4.26 -36.50 -31.63
CA GLY A 1001 -3.41 -36.61 -32.80
C GLY A 1001 -2.98 -35.26 -33.36
N ARG A 1002 -2.31 -35.29 -34.52
CA ARG A 1002 -1.83 -34.09 -35.20
C ARG A 1002 -2.99 -33.18 -35.62
N ARG A 1003 -2.88 -31.89 -35.33
CA ARG A 1003 -3.88 -30.84 -35.51
C ARG A 1003 -3.72 -30.14 -36.86
N ALA A 1004 -4.84 -29.79 -37.45
CA ALA A 1004 -4.91 -28.90 -38.61
C ALA A 1004 -6.05 -27.89 -38.43
N THR A 1005 -6.02 -26.83 -39.22
CA THR A 1005 -7.03 -25.76 -39.17
C THR A 1005 -7.47 -25.43 -40.58
N GLU A 1006 -8.78 -25.30 -40.78
CA GLU A 1006 -9.38 -24.80 -42.02
C GLU A 1006 -10.28 -23.59 -41.72
N THR A 1007 -10.27 -22.60 -42.59
CA THR A 1007 -11.07 -21.37 -42.45
C THR A 1007 -12.09 -21.27 -43.58
N PHE A 1008 -13.34 -21.03 -43.21
CA PHE A 1008 -14.48 -20.88 -44.11
C PHE A 1008 -15.15 -19.53 -43.89
N ARG A 1009 -15.63 -18.92 -44.98
CA ARG A 1009 -16.37 -17.64 -44.93
C ARG A 1009 -17.80 -17.85 -45.41
N MET A 1010 -18.75 -17.34 -44.65
CA MET A 1010 -20.17 -17.32 -45.00
C MET A 1010 -20.60 -15.89 -45.34
N SER A 1011 -21.55 -15.77 -46.26
CA SER A 1011 -22.00 -14.47 -46.76
C SER A 1011 -22.57 -13.58 -45.66
N GLY A 1012 -22.48 -12.26 -45.86
CA GLY A 1012 -23.09 -11.29 -44.94
C GLY A 1012 -24.61 -11.42 -44.81
N GLU A 1013 -25.29 -12.00 -45.81
CA GLU A 1013 -26.72 -12.33 -45.72
C GLU A 1013 -27.00 -13.36 -44.63
N ILE A 1014 -26.18 -14.42 -44.53
CA ILE A 1014 -26.32 -15.45 -43.48
C ILE A 1014 -26.00 -14.83 -42.12
N SER A 1015 -24.92 -14.07 -42.01
CA SER A 1015 -24.52 -13.38 -40.77
C SER A 1015 -25.66 -12.46 -40.25
N TYR A 1016 -26.24 -11.66 -41.15
CA TYR A 1016 -27.37 -10.78 -40.83
C TYR A 1016 -28.63 -11.58 -40.44
N ALA A 1017 -28.96 -12.63 -41.18
CA ALA A 1017 -30.14 -13.45 -40.92
C ALA A 1017 -30.06 -14.17 -39.57
N VAL A 1018 -28.89 -14.68 -39.18
CA VAL A 1018 -28.63 -15.25 -37.85
C VAL A 1018 -28.86 -14.19 -36.77
N GLY A 1019 -28.37 -12.97 -36.96
CA GLY A 1019 -28.61 -11.86 -36.04
C GLY A 1019 -30.09 -11.48 -35.91
N GLN A 1020 -30.86 -11.53 -37.00
CA GLN A 1020 -32.30 -11.26 -36.98
C GLN A 1020 -33.10 -12.37 -36.30
N LEU A 1021 -32.77 -13.64 -36.53
CA LEU A 1021 -33.39 -14.77 -35.83
C LEU A 1021 -33.12 -14.70 -34.32
N ALA A 1022 -31.88 -14.39 -33.94
CA ALA A 1022 -31.54 -14.19 -32.52
C ALA A 1022 -32.41 -13.10 -31.88
N ARG A 1023 -32.57 -11.95 -32.55
CA ARG A 1023 -33.43 -10.85 -32.08
C ARG A 1023 -34.91 -11.24 -31.99
N SER A 1024 -35.46 -11.93 -33.00
CA SER A 1024 -36.88 -12.30 -33.02
C SER A 1024 -37.25 -13.35 -31.97
N GLN A 1025 -36.29 -14.19 -31.57
CA GLN A 1025 -36.44 -15.20 -30.52
C GLN A 1025 -35.91 -14.74 -29.16
N HIS A 1026 -35.60 -13.44 -28.99
CA HIS A 1026 -35.08 -12.86 -27.75
C HIS A 1026 -33.83 -13.59 -27.19
N THR A 1027 -32.91 -13.97 -28.07
CA THR A 1027 -31.67 -14.68 -27.73
C THR A 1027 -30.46 -14.03 -28.43
N THR A 1028 -29.31 -14.69 -28.40
CA THR A 1028 -28.05 -14.22 -28.99
C THR A 1028 -27.67 -14.98 -30.25
N ALA A 1029 -26.84 -14.38 -31.11
CA ALA A 1029 -26.29 -15.07 -32.27
C ALA A 1029 -25.47 -16.31 -31.86
N ASN A 1030 -24.79 -16.26 -30.70
CA ASN A 1030 -24.09 -17.40 -30.11
C ASN A 1030 -25.05 -18.59 -29.89
N THR A 1031 -26.22 -18.36 -29.29
CA THR A 1031 -27.23 -19.40 -29.05
C THR A 1031 -27.72 -20.04 -30.36
N VAL A 1032 -27.95 -19.23 -31.40
CA VAL A 1032 -28.37 -19.72 -32.73
C VAL A 1032 -27.29 -20.60 -33.36
N LEU A 1033 -26.03 -20.18 -33.29
CA LEU A 1033 -24.91 -20.94 -33.84
C LEU A 1033 -24.65 -22.22 -33.04
N GLN A 1034 -24.82 -22.20 -31.71
CA GLN A 1034 -24.76 -23.40 -30.87
C GLN A 1034 -25.87 -24.41 -31.21
N ALA A 1035 -27.10 -23.94 -31.45
CA ALA A 1035 -28.20 -24.79 -31.90
C ALA A 1035 -27.89 -25.46 -33.25
N ALA A 1036 -27.33 -24.70 -34.21
CA ALA A 1036 -26.90 -25.25 -35.49
C ALA A 1036 -25.75 -26.26 -35.33
N TRP A 1037 -24.84 -26.00 -34.40
CA TRP A 1037 -23.73 -26.91 -34.10
C TRP A 1037 -24.22 -28.22 -33.48
N ALA A 1038 -25.15 -28.14 -32.52
CA ALA A 1038 -25.80 -29.32 -31.93
C ALA A 1038 -26.43 -30.21 -33.01
N GLN A 1039 -27.14 -29.62 -33.98
CA GLN A 1039 -27.73 -30.36 -35.09
C GLN A 1039 -26.68 -31.06 -35.96
N VAL A 1040 -25.53 -30.42 -36.22
CA VAL A 1040 -24.42 -31.04 -36.96
C VAL A 1040 -23.83 -32.20 -36.16
N LEU A 1041 -23.66 -32.05 -34.85
CA LEU A 1041 -23.17 -33.14 -33.98
C LEU A 1041 -24.15 -34.32 -33.93
N MET A 1042 -25.45 -34.08 -33.92
CA MET A 1042 -26.45 -35.14 -34.04
C MET A 1042 -26.28 -35.95 -35.33
N TRP A 1043 -25.99 -35.29 -36.45
CA TRP A 1043 -25.70 -35.96 -37.72
C TRP A 1043 -24.35 -36.67 -37.77
N LEU A 1044 -23.34 -36.17 -37.06
CA LEU A 1044 -22.02 -36.80 -37.00
C LEU A 1044 -22.01 -38.04 -36.10
N THR A 1045 -22.75 -37.98 -34.99
CA THR A 1045 -22.76 -39.04 -33.96
C THR A 1045 -23.92 -40.03 -34.10
N GLY A 1046 -24.97 -39.66 -34.85
CA GLY A 1046 -26.20 -40.44 -34.97
C GLY A 1046 -27.05 -40.45 -33.69
N ARG A 1047 -26.87 -39.46 -32.81
CA ARG A 1047 -27.60 -39.30 -31.54
C ARG A 1047 -28.51 -38.08 -31.58
N HIS A 1048 -29.57 -38.10 -30.79
CA HIS A 1048 -30.50 -36.97 -30.61
C HIS A 1048 -30.30 -36.21 -29.29
N ASP A 1049 -29.47 -36.76 -28.40
CA ASP A 1049 -29.04 -36.14 -27.15
C ASP A 1049 -27.51 -35.99 -27.23
N VAL A 1050 -27.04 -34.76 -27.36
CA VAL A 1050 -25.63 -34.43 -27.60
C VAL A 1050 -25.15 -33.42 -26.58
N ALA A 1051 -23.87 -33.49 -26.22
CA ALA A 1051 -23.21 -32.48 -25.42
C ALA A 1051 -21.91 -32.02 -26.11
N PHE A 1052 -21.61 -30.74 -25.99
CA PHE A 1052 -20.37 -30.13 -26.46
C PHE A 1052 -19.89 -29.08 -25.46
N GLY A 1053 -18.60 -28.79 -25.47
CA GLY A 1053 -18.04 -27.75 -24.62
C GLY A 1053 -18.28 -26.38 -25.23
N VAL A 1054 -18.52 -25.38 -24.40
CA VAL A 1054 -18.45 -23.97 -24.78
C VAL A 1054 -17.48 -23.22 -23.88
N ALA A 1055 -16.70 -22.32 -24.47
CA ALA A 1055 -15.88 -21.40 -23.70
C ALA A 1055 -16.74 -20.20 -23.26
N VAL A 1056 -16.78 -19.94 -21.95
CA VAL A 1056 -17.44 -18.79 -21.35
C VAL A 1056 -16.39 -17.79 -20.87
N SER A 1057 -16.71 -16.49 -20.89
CA SER A 1057 -15.76 -15.42 -20.59
C SER A 1057 -15.18 -15.48 -19.16
N GLY A 1058 -16.00 -15.90 -18.19
CA GLY A 1058 -15.66 -15.86 -16.76
C GLY A 1058 -15.55 -14.45 -16.16
N ARG A 1059 -15.59 -13.39 -16.99
CA ARG A 1059 -15.59 -11.97 -16.59
C ARG A 1059 -16.95 -11.59 -16.01
N SER A 1060 -17.09 -11.74 -14.70
CA SER A 1060 -18.28 -11.33 -13.94
C SER A 1060 -18.32 -9.82 -13.73
N ALA A 1061 -19.51 -9.22 -13.80
CA ALA A 1061 -19.72 -7.80 -13.47
C ALA A 1061 -19.52 -7.50 -11.97
N GLU A 1062 -19.57 -8.52 -11.10
CA GLU A 1062 -19.27 -8.39 -9.67
C GLU A 1062 -17.79 -8.13 -9.39
N VAL A 1063 -16.91 -8.44 -10.34
CA VAL A 1063 -15.47 -8.19 -10.24
C VAL A 1063 -15.16 -6.87 -10.94
N ALA A 1064 -14.93 -5.83 -10.15
CA ALA A 1064 -14.55 -4.51 -10.68
C ALA A 1064 -13.31 -4.62 -11.60
N GLY A 1065 -13.42 -4.07 -12.81
CA GLY A 1065 -12.38 -4.09 -13.84
C GLY A 1065 -12.20 -5.43 -14.57
N ALA A 1066 -13.10 -6.41 -14.39
CA ALA A 1066 -12.99 -7.71 -15.06
C ALA A 1066 -13.04 -7.65 -16.59
N ASP A 1067 -13.63 -6.62 -17.19
CA ASP A 1067 -13.71 -6.43 -18.64
C ASP A 1067 -12.36 -6.04 -19.28
N SER A 1068 -11.49 -5.38 -18.50
CA SER A 1068 -10.15 -4.89 -18.90
C SER A 1068 -9.00 -5.71 -18.28
N MET A 1069 -9.31 -6.71 -17.45
CA MET A 1069 -8.30 -7.56 -16.79
C MET A 1069 -7.53 -8.45 -17.78
N VAL A 1070 -6.23 -8.59 -17.58
CA VAL A 1070 -5.38 -9.51 -18.36
C VAL A 1070 -5.10 -10.78 -17.56
N GLY A 1071 -5.44 -11.94 -18.11
CA GLY A 1071 -5.20 -13.23 -17.46
C GLY A 1071 -5.97 -14.38 -18.12
N LEU A 1072 -5.96 -15.57 -17.49
CA LEU A 1072 -6.86 -16.66 -17.86
C LEU A 1072 -8.16 -16.56 -17.04
N LEU A 1073 -9.21 -15.99 -17.63
CA LEU A 1073 -10.51 -15.83 -16.96
C LEU A 1073 -11.56 -16.79 -17.52
N ILE A 1074 -11.39 -17.24 -18.78
CA ILE A 1074 -12.35 -18.15 -19.40
C ILE A 1074 -12.50 -19.45 -18.62
N ASN A 1075 -13.68 -20.05 -18.72
CA ASN A 1075 -13.93 -21.42 -18.28
C ASN A 1075 -14.58 -22.23 -19.40
N THR A 1076 -14.55 -23.56 -19.31
CA THR A 1076 -15.20 -24.44 -20.27
C THR A 1076 -16.35 -25.19 -19.59
N VAL A 1077 -17.56 -25.03 -20.10
CA VAL A 1077 -18.77 -25.65 -19.53
C VAL A 1077 -19.49 -26.51 -20.57
N PRO A 1078 -20.18 -27.60 -20.16
CA PRO A 1078 -20.97 -28.41 -21.08
C PRO A 1078 -22.27 -27.71 -21.46
N VAL A 1079 -22.63 -27.80 -22.74
CA VAL A 1079 -23.99 -27.51 -23.23
C VAL A 1079 -24.59 -28.82 -23.70
N ARG A 1080 -25.73 -29.21 -23.13
CA ARG A 1080 -26.48 -30.41 -23.51
C ARG A 1080 -27.73 -30.03 -24.29
N VAL A 1081 -27.88 -30.64 -25.47
CA VAL A 1081 -29.03 -30.44 -26.34
C VAL A 1081 -29.71 -31.77 -26.62
N THR A 1082 -30.99 -31.85 -26.31
CA THR A 1082 -31.86 -32.99 -26.62
C THR A 1082 -32.97 -32.54 -27.56
N VAL A 1083 -33.11 -33.19 -28.70
CA VAL A 1083 -34.11 -32.87 -29.73
C VAL A 1083 -34.96 -34.10 -30.05
N THR A 1084 -36.28 -33.93 -30.04
CA THR A 1084 -37.24 -34.93 -30.55
C THR A 1084 -37.73 -34.54 -31.95
N PRO A 1085 -38.38 -35.45 -32.70
CA PRO A 1085 -38.95 -35.12 -34.01
C PRO A 1085 -39.96 -33.95 -33.99
N ASP A 1086 -40.56 -33.66 -32.84
CA ASP A 1086 -41.56 -32.59 -32.66
C ASP A 1086 -40.95 -31.27 -32.16
N THR A 1087 -39.65 -31.24 -31.83
CA THR A 1087 -38.99 -30.04 -31.30
C THR A 1087 -38.82 -28.99 -32.40
N THR A 1088 -39.43 -27.83 -32.21
CA THR A 1088 -39.29 -26.68 -33.13
C THR A 1088 -37.98 -25.90 -32.90
N ILE A 1089 -37.58 -25.09 -33.88
CA ILE A 1089 -36.38 -24.23 -33.75
C ILE A 1089 -36.55 -23.24 -32.59
N ALA A 1090 -37.73 -22.64 -32.44
CA ALA A 1090 -38.04 -21.72 -31.35
C ALA A 1090 -37.91 -22.40 -29.98
N GLU A 1091 -38.42 -23.62 -29.82
CA GLU A 1091 -38.28 -24.41 -28.58
C GLU A 1091 -36.82 -24.76 -28.28
N LEU A 1092 -36.05 -25.14 -29.30
CA LEU A 1092 -34.62 -25.43 -29.16
C LEU A 1092 -33.85 -24.19 -28.65
N LEU A 1093 -34.07 -23.03 -29.26
CA LEU A 1093 -33.44 -21.77 -28.86
C LEU A 1093 -33.87 -21.32 -27.46
N ALA A 1094 -35.16 -21.44 -27.13
CA ALA A 1094 -35.68 -21.13 -25.81
C ALA A 1094 -35.12 -22.06 -24.72
N ASN A 1095 -34.94 -23.36 -25.01
CA ASN A 1095 -34.33 -24.32 -24.10
C ASN A 1095 -32.86 -23.98 -23.82
N LEU A 1096 -32.07 -23.71 -24.86
CA LEU A 1096 -30.67 -23.29 -24.71
C LEU A 1096 -30.55 -21.99 -23.92
N GLN A 1097 -31.42 -21.02 -24.19
CA GLN A 1097 -31.44 -19.75 -23.45
C GLN A 1097 -31.77 -19.96 -21.97
N ARG A 1098 -32.78 -20.78 -21.64
CA ARG A 1098 -33.11 -21.13 -20.25
C ARG A 1098 -31.94 -21.81 -19.54
N GLN A 1099 -31.36 -22.84 -20.15
CA GLN A 1099 -30.19 -23.53 -19.56
C GLN A 1099 -29.02 -22.57 -19.33
N HIS A 1100 -28.76 -21.65 -20.26
CA HIS A 1100 -27.73 -20.63 -20.07
C HIS A 1100 -28.02 -19.72 -18.88
N SER A 1101 -29.27 -19.23 -18.76
CA SER A 1101 -29.71 -18.42 -17.62
C SER A 1101 -29.64 -19.18 -16.29
N ASP A 1102 -30.08 -20.43 -16.25
CA ASP A 1102 -30.09 -21.28 -15.04
C ASP A 1102 -28.66 -21.63 -14.57
N THR A 1103 -27.68 -21.61 -15.48
CA THR A 1103 -26.29 -21.97 -15.17
C THR A 1103 -25.37 -20.77 -15.01
N LEU A 1104 -25.78 -19.55 -15.37
CA LEU A 1104 -24.90 -18.38 -15.47
C LEU A 1104 -24.07 -18.15 -14.20
N ASP A 1105 -24.71 -18.15 -13.04
CA ASP A 1105 -24.08 -17.93 -11.74
C ASP A 1105 -23.21 -19.13 -11.29
N HIS A 1106 -23.33 -20.27 -11.97
CA HIS A 1106 -22.67 -21.54 -11.68
C HIS A 1106 -21.63 -21.96 -12.73
N GLN A 1107 -21.41 -21.13 -13.76
CA GLN A 1107 -20.42 -21.35 -14.82
C GLN A 1107 -18.96 -21.21 -14.33
N HIS A 1108 -18.76 -20.84 -13.06
CA HIS A 1108 -17.45 -20.80 -12.39
C HIS A 1108 -16.92 -22.19 -12.01
N LEU A 1109 -17.78 -23.23 -11.98
CA LEU A 1109 -17.39 -24.57 -11.55
C LEU A 1109 -16.45 -25.25 -12.57
N ALA A 1110 -15.44 -25.97 -12.07
CA ALA A 1110 -14.51 -26.73 -12.90
C ALA A 1110 -15.22 -27.78 -13.76
N LEU A 1111 -14.79 -27.98 -15.01
CA LEU A 1111 -15.32 -29.06 -15.84
C LEU A 1111 -15.12 -30.45 -15.21
N SER A 1112 -13.99 -30.68 -14.54
CA SER A 1112 -13.70 -31.92 -13.81
C SER A 1112 -14.66 -32.14 -12.63
N GLU A 1113 -15.05 -31.07 -11.95
CA GLU A 1113 -16.05 -31.11 -10.87
C GLU A 1113 -17.44 -31.40 -11.41
N ILE A 1114 -17.81 -30.83 -12.56
CA ILE A 1114 -19.08 -31.14 -13.24
C ILE A 1114 -19.11 -32.62 -13.64
N GLN A 1115 -18.04 -33.11 -14.27
CA GLN A 1115 -17.83 -34.50 -14.65
C GLN A 1115 -17.99 -35.46 -13.45
N HIS A 1116 -17.31 -35.14 -12.35
CA HIS A 1116 -17.40 -35.93 -11.12
C HIS A 1116 -18.81 -35.92 -10.52
N ALA A 1117 -19.47 -34.76 -10.46
CA ALA A 1117 -20.80 -34.60 -9.89
C ALA A 1117 -21.87 -35.42 -10.64
N VAL A 1118 -21.69 -35.65 -11.94
CA VAL A 1118 -22.62 -36.43 -12.77
C VAL A 1118 -22.17 -37.87 -13.02
N GLY A 1119 -20.99 -38.27 -12.54
CA GLY A 1119 -20.47 -39.62 -12.68
C GLY A 1119 -19.94 -39.98 -14.08
N HIS A 1120 -19.45 -39.00 -14.85
CA HIS A 1120 -18.86 -39.22 -16.19
C HIS A 1120 -17.39 -38.84 -16.24
N GLU A 1121 -16.55 -39.69 -16.84
CA GLU A 1121 -15.13 -39.35 -17.09
C GLU A 1121 -14.94 -38.30 -18.19
N GLN A 1122 -15.86 -38.24 -19.15
CA GLN A 1122 -15.82 -37.30 -20.28
C GLN A 1122 -17.23 -37.01 -20.77
N LEU A 1123 -17.63 -35.73 -20.74
CA LEU A 1123 -18.97 -35.28 -21.16
C LEU A 1123 -19.08 -35.03 -22.67
N PHE A 1124 -17.98 -34.58 -23.28
CA PHE A 1124 -17.89 -34.22 -24.68
C PHE A 1124 -16.43 -34.27 -25.17
N ASP A 1125 -16.24 -34.34 -26.48
CA ASP A 1125 -14.94 -34.25 -27.15
C ASP A 1125 -14.93 -33.23 -28.30
N THR A 1126 -15.96 -32.39 -28.37
CA THR A 1126 -16.03 -31.27 -29.31
C THR A 1126 -16.23 -29.97 -28.57
N LEU A 1127 -15.67 -28.89 -29.13
CA LEU A 1127 -15.73 -27.55 -28.54
C LEU A 1127 -16.36 -26.57 -29.54
N PHE A 1128 -17.23 -25.71 -29.06
CA PHE A 1128 -17.76 -24.58 -29.80
C PHE A 1128 -17.29 -23.28 -29.15
N VAL A 1129 -16.63 -22.42 -29.92
CA VAL A 1129 -16.08 -21.15 -29.43
C VAL A 1129 -16.69 -20.00 -30.21
N TYR A 1130 -17.31 -19.06 -29.51
CA TYR A 1130 -17.81 -17.82 -30.10
C TYR A 1130 -16.85 -16.68 -29.78
N GLN A 1131 -16.10 -16.20 -30.77
CA GLN A 1131 -15.11 -15.13 -30.60
C GLN A 1131 -15.65 -13.82 -31.16
N ASN A 1132 -16.03 -12.88 -30.29
CA ASN A 1132 -16.56 -11.57 -30.69
C ASN A 1132 -15.61 -10.40 -30.36
N TYR A 1133 -14.30 -10.66 -30.27
CA TYR A 1133 -13.30 -9.64 -29.94
C TYR A 1133 -12.44 -9.29 -31.17
N PRO A 1134 -12.20 -8.00 -31.43
CA PRO A 1134 -11.69 -7.52 -32.71
C PRO A 1134 -10.16 -7.55 -32.79
N VAL A 1135 -9.54 -8.71 -32.94
CA VAL A 1135 -8.07 -8.78 -33.19
C VAL A 1135 -7.72 -8.24 -34.57
N GLN A 1136 -8.58 -8.46 -35.58
CA GLN A 1136 -8.33 -8.01 -36.97
C GLN A 1136 -8.56 -6.50 -37.17
N THR A 1137 -9.39 -5.86 -36.35
CA THR A 1137 -9.65 -4.40 -36.44
C THR A 1137 -8.46 -3.57 -35.94
N MET A 1138 -7.39 -4.22 -35.47
CA MET A 1138 -6.13 -3.57 -35.10
C MET A 1138 -5.29 -3.16 -36.31
N ALA A 1139 -5.65 -3.59 -37.54
CA ALA A 1139 -5.07 -3.09 -38.78
C ALA A 1139 -5.42 -1.61 -38.98
N SER A 1140 -4.61 -0.76 -38.36
CA SER A 1140 -4.78 0.69 -38.32
C SER A 1140 -3.43 1.37 -38.53
N SER A 1141 -3.47 2.54 -39.17
CA SER A 1141 -2.31 3.44 -39.21
C SER A 1141 -2.08 3.95 -37.79
N MET A 1142 -0.92 3.63 -37.23
CA MET A 1142 -0.47 4.13 -35.94
C MET A 1142 0.24 5.48 -36.13
N PRO A 1143 0.46 6.26 -35.05
CA PRO A 1143 1.26 7.47 -35.12
C PRO A 1143 2.67 7.22 -35.68
N ASP A 1144 3.25 8.25 -36.30
CA ASP A 1144 4.63 8.26 -36.83
C ASP A 1144 4.90 7.32 -38.02
N GLY A 1145 3.85 6.86 -38.71
CA GLY A 1145 3.98 6.09 -39.96
C GLY A 1145 4.12 4.57 -39.76
N LEU A 1146 4.03 4.08 -38.53
CA LEU A 1146 3.90 2.65 -38.23
C LEU A 1146 2.50 2.15 -38.58
N SER A 1147 2.38 0.92 -39.08
CA SER A 1147 1.09 0.29 -39.33
C SER A 1147 1.15 -1.22 -39.14
N ILE A 1148 0.07 -1.79 -38.61
CA ILE A 1148 -0.12 -3.23 -38.54
C ILE A 1148 -0.76 -3.67 -39.86
N THR A 1149 -0.04 -4.41 -40.68
CA THR A 1149 -0.48 -4.81 -42.03
C THR A 1149 -1.06 -6.22 -42.06
N ALA A 1150 -0.63 -7.10 -41.16
CA ALA A 1150 -1.15 -8.45 -41.04
C ALA A 1150 -1.09 -8.94 -39.60
N VAL A 1151 -2.07 -9.76 -39.21
CA VAL A 1151 -2.08 -10.50 -37.95
C VAL A 1151 -2.49 -11.93 -38.25
N SER A 1152 -1.70 -12.89 -37.78
CA SER A 1152 -2.01 -14.32 -37.88
C SER A 1152 -1.80 -15.00 -36.53
N GLY A 1153 -2.55 -16.08 -36.27
CA GLY A 1153 -2.53 -16.74 -34.97
C GLY A 1153 -2.63 -18.25 -35.08
N ARG A 1154 -1.83 -18.95 -34.27
CA ARG A 1154 -1.90 -20.39 -34.08
C ARG A 1154 -2.51 -20.68 -32.71
N GLU A 1155 -3.69 -21.28 -32.71
CA GLU A 1155 -4.42 -21.66 -31.51
C GLU A 1155 -4.81 -23.14 -31.62
N TYR A 1156 -4.15 -24.03 -30.88
CA TYR A 1156 -4.49 -25.46 -30.85
C TYR A 1156 -4.92 -25.92 -29.47
N ASN A 1157 -6.00 -26.71 -29.44
CA ASN A 1157 -6.54 -27.33 -28.25
C ASN A 1157 -6.59 -28.87 -28.40
N HIS A 1158 -6.88 -29.57 -27.30
CA HIS A 1158 -6.84 -31.03 -27.26
C HIS A 1158 -8.11 -31.72 -27.81
N TYR A 1159 -9.18 -30.99 -28.13
CA TYR A 1159 -10.47 -31.56 -28.55
C TYR A 1159 -10.43 -32.00 -30.02
N PRO A 1160 -10.78 -33.26 -30.37
CA PRO A 1160 -10.80 -33.78 -31.74
C PRO A 1160 -11.40 -32.89 -32.83
N LEU A 1161 -12.44 -32.11 -32.50
CA LEU A 1161 -13.10 -31.20 -33.42
C LEU A 1161 -13.56 -29.94 -32.67
N THR A 1162 -13.07 -28.77 -33.08
CA THR A 1162 -13.48 -27.47 -32.55
C THR A 1162 -14.02 -26.60 -33.67
N LEU A 1163 -15.20 -26.03 -33.48
CA LEU A 1163 -15.76 -25.01 -34.35
C LEU A 1163 -15.68 -23.64 -33.66
N GLN A 1164 -14.89 -22.75 -34.22
CA GLN A 1164 -14.78 -21.36 -33.76
C GLN A 1164 -15.53 -20.44 -34.73
N ALA A 1165 -16.52 -19.72 -34.22
CA ALA A 1165 -17.33 -18.78 -34.99
C ALA A 1165 -16.94 -17.34 -34.63
N MET A 1166 -16.55 -16.57 -35.65
CA MET A 1166 -16.21 -15.16 -35.56
C MET A 1166 -17.26 -14.35 -36.33
N PRO A 1167 -18.21 -13.68 -35.63
CA PRO A 1167 -19.23 -12.85 -36.26
C PRO A 1167 -18.60 -11.55 -36.81
N GLY A 1168 -19.22 -11.00 -37.86
CA GLY A 1168 -18.80 -9.76 -38.50
C GLY A 1168 -19.69 -9.45 -39.71
N ASN A 1169 -19.20 -8.59 -40.62
CA ASN A 1169 -19.85 -8.36 -41.91
C ASN A 1169 -20.04 -9.68 -42.68
N GLU A 1170 -19.09 -10.60 -42.55
CA GLU A 1170 -19.20 -12.00 -42.93
C GLU A 1170 -19.04 -12.87 -41.67
N LEU A 1171 -19.69 -14.03 -41.63
CA LEU A 1171 -19.48 -15.00 -40.56
C LEU A 1171 -18.28 -15.87 -40.95
N VAL A 1172 -17.18 -15.76 -40.21
CA VAL A 1172 -15.97 -16.55 -40.43
C VAL A 1172 -15.97 -17.74 -39.49
N LEU A 1173 -15.80 -18.94 -40.02
CA LEU A 1173 -15.69 -20.17 -39.25
C LEU A 1173 -14.27 -20.73 -39.36
N ARG A 1174 -13.61 -20.91 -38.23
CA ARG A 1174 -12.33 -21.61 -38.14
C ARG A 1174 -12.60 -22.98 -37.52
N VAL A 1175 -12.23 -24.04 -38.23
CA VAL A 1175 -12.39 -25.43 -37.76
C VAL A 1175 -11.03 -26.00 -37.44
N GLU A 1176 -10.82 -26.37 -36.19
CA GLU A 1176 -9.63 -27.08 -35.72
C GLU A 1176 -9.97 -28.56 -35.56
N PHE A 1177 -9.14 -29.46 -36.11
CA PHE A 1177 -9.45 -30.89 -36.10
C PHE A 1177 -8.21 -31.78 -36.02
N ASP A 1178 -8.41 -32.98 -35.47
CA ASP A 1178 -7.42 -34.06 -35.47
C ASP A 1178 -7.39 -34.74 -36.84
N THR A 1179 -6.26 -34.62 -37.53
CA THR A 1179 -6.01 -35.18 -38.87
C THR A 1179 -6.06 -36.71 -38.90
N GLY A 1180 -5.93 -37.38 -37.76
CA GLY A 1180 -6.11 -38.81 -37.60
C GLY A 1180 -7.58 -39.25 -37.48
N LEU A 1181 -8.53 -38.31 -37.45
CA LEU A 1181 -9.98 -38.55 -37.39
C LEU A 1181 -10.74 -37.90 -38.55
N PHE A 1182 -10.33 -36.70 -38.94
CA PHE A 1182 -10.96 -35.90 -39.99
C PHE A 1182 -9.94 -35.52 -41.06
N ASP A 1183 -10.36 -35.64 -42.32
CA ASP A 1183 -9.66 -35.02 -43.45
C ASP A 1183 -10.36 -33.69 -43.83
N GLU A 1184 -9.70 -32.87 -44.65
CA GLU A 1184 -10.26 -31.60 -45.13
C GLU A 1184 -11.63 -31.78 -45.81
N SER A 1185 -11.85 -32.90 -46.51
CA SER A 1185 -13.13 -33.17 -47.19
C SER A 1185 -14.28 -33.39 -46.19
N ARG A 1186 -14.04 -34.11 -45.10
CA ARG A 1186 -14.99 -34.34 -44.01
C ARG A 1186 -15.29 -33.03 -43.27
N VAL A 1187 -14.27 -32.22 -43.02
CA VAL A 1187 -14.43 -30.90 -42.39
C VAL A 1187 -15.28 -29.97 -43.26
N ARG A 1188 -14.98 -29.89 -44.56
CA ARG A 1188 -15.77 -29.11 -45.52
C ARG A 1188 -17.24 -29.54 -45.54
N LYS A 1189 -17.50 -30.85 -45.55
CA LYS A 1189 -18.88 -31.39 -45.47
C LYS A 1189 -19.59 -31.05 -44.16
N ALA A 1190 -18.87 -31.01 -43.04
CA ALA A 1190 -19.44 -30.60 -41.75
C ALA A 1190 -19.83 -29.11 -41.77
N VAL A 1191 -19.00 -28.25 -42.37
CA VAL A 1191 -19.29 -26.82 -42.53
C VAL A 1191 -20.43 -26.57 -43.53
N GLU A 1192 -20.47 -27.29 -44.65
CA GLU A 1192 -21.60 -27.23 -45.59
C GLU A 1192 -22.93 -27.63 -44.92
N ARG A 1193 -22.89 -28.63 -44.03
CA ARG A 1193 -24.05 -29.03 -43.22
C ARG A 1193 -24.44 -27.93 -42.23
N PHE A 1194 -23.47 -27.34 -41.55
CA PHE A 1194 -23.69 -26.22 -40.64
C PHE A 1194 -24.36 -25.04 -41.37
N GLN A 1195 -23.87 -24.68 -42.56
CA GLN A 1195 -24.46 -23.64 -43.40
C GLN A 1195 -25.93 -23.94 -43.74
N ARG A 1196 -26.23 -25.16 -44.19
CA ARG A 1196 -27.60 -25.55 -44.54
C ARG A 1196 -28.54 -25.49 -43.34
N VAL A 1197 -28.06 -25.82 -42.14
CA VAL A 1197 -28.84 -25.70 -40.91
C VAL A 1197 -29.14 -24.22 -40.64
N LEU A 1198 -28.17 -23.32 -40.75
CA LEU A 1198 -28.41 -21.89 -40.58
C LEU A 1198 -29.39 -21.33 -41.62
N GLU A 1199 -29.26 -21.72 -42.88
CA GLU A 1199 -30.20 -21.33 -43.95
C GLU A 1199 -31.62 -21.83 -43.66
N ALA A 1200 -31.77 -23.06 -43.17
CA ALA A 1200 -33.06 -23.61 -42.78
C ALA A 1200 -33.66 -22.89 -41.56
N MET A 1201 -32.85 -22.65 -40.51
CA MET A 1201 -33.30 -21.96 -39.30
C MET A 1201 -33.71 -20.51 -39.56
N THR A 1202 -33.02 -19.84 -40.48
CA THR A 1202 -33.30 -18.43 -40.82
C THR A 1202 -34.35 -18.26 -41.91
N GLY A 1203 -34.67 -19.33 -42.67
CA GLY A 1203 -35.69 -19.33 -43.71
C GLY A 1203 -37.12 -19.10 -43.19
N GLU A 1204 -37.40 -19.38 -41.92
CA GLU A 1204 -38.69 -19.11 -41.27
C GLU A 1204 -38.91 -17.62 -40.90
N VAL A 1205 -37.86 -16.80 -40.95
CA VAL A 1205 -37.88 -15.36 -40.59
C VAL A 1205 -37.99 -14.45 -41.83
N ARG A 1206 -37.95 -15.02 -43.04
CA ARG A 1206 -38.08 -14.28 -44.31
C ARG A 1206 -39.52 -13.97 -44.69
#